data_AF-A0A8J5V051-F1
#
_entry.id   AF-A0A8J5V051-F1
#
_cell.length_a   1.000
_cell.length_b   1.000
_cell.length_c   1.000
_cell.angle_alpha   90.00
_cell.angle_beta   90.00
_cell.angle_gamma   90.00
#
_symmetry.space_group_name_H-M   'P 1'
#
loop_
_entity.id
_entity.type
_entity.pdbx_description
1 polymer ?
#
loop_
_entity_poly.entity_id
_entity_poly.type
_entity_poly.pdbx_seq_one_letter_code
_entity_poly.pdbx_strand_id
1 'polypeptide(L)'
;MATQPPSSSSSLRELLEQERVEMHAPAVPRRERSGRHASPPRNAPPGEGGGGGDDGGGAVGTVVAMLSGYAGRFMKDEGFRRGLREKCAVCLAPAAARRGAGHAVLANLELGIESIERLAADAAAPAPPDAKIRSLRNSIRLLSVVASLHAPPRQAIPCAAAASEAHTCGVPNSHLSACAQLYLSVVYKMERNDHVSARHLLQVFVDAPYLARKNLLPDLWDHFFLPHLLHLKVWFSREVDLVADWDADDRNRRMKSLQRLYNDHINSGTAQFAMYYKEWLKSGSEAPPVPCVPLPSMPGDFDAWDNHSASLRRSSINRGLYKAVFGTAIDQEDVKDAKLADETQLVPEMDVEFKDNPGCLKMGRIAHSNMGLQEKHSVIRKEEGNTTETAPVPCKSYSLRLFSCRGDLSRNVVINHPKVSKKEAACVERELESSELTMTLERAVSVVSSSDSLRQCEYAVQEVARACSDLREDPNLGSWLSCPSFIQGLLEITFTSREEVVLECAVLIVGELVLSSEVNRQIVLNADPQLEVFLRLLRSKELFLKAAVVLYLMKPRAKQMLSPDWIPLVLHMLECGDEVQFLSSVKCAPKVAALYFLDQLLMGFDVDRNVENAKQMIALGGLDLLMNRIDGGDPSESKKCIALLTSCIQADGSCRHYLVDNMKKEPIVHLLVGNHHKASAAALNLMSELVCLNRTTQILGFLKELKNGVCLNTMHILLVYLQQAPVVQHPLAAAMLLQLDLLGDPSQYSVFREEAIDAMVAALEHSPHSRKLQEQCARALLLLAGRFSSSGEPIAEAWLLKRAGLDDSLSESFRRTEIFKDKSARAEEERIVEERLKKLALMLLNSGSKKFLTALSNCISDGIPSLVRACLITVTWMSSSLSPLHGCNTFQPLACSVLAPRLLESLSYDRVLEERVLASLTLLNLVRHPECLEKIFPLKKQTVESLQDLAEVTWTAKELLFACCR
;
A
#
# COMPACT_ATOMS: atom_id res chain seq x y z
N MET A 1 19.53 35.16 -69.56
CA MET A 1 20.25 33.93 -69.15
C MET A 1 21.30 34.32 -68.10
N ALA A 2 21.54 33.43 -67.14
CA ALA A 2 22.43 33.54 -65.97
C ALA A 2 21.80 34.13 -64.69
N THR A 3 21.26 33.24 -63.85
CA THR A 3 21.04 33.47 -62.41
C THR A 3 22.01 32.57 -61.63
N GLN A 4 22.77 33.19 -60.74
CA GLN A 4 23.74 32.57 -59.82
C GLN A 4 23.06 31.65 -58.79
N PRO A 5 23.78 30.65 -58.22
CA PRO A 5 23.25 29.74 -57.21
C PRO A 5 23.33 30.35 -55.80
N PRO A 6 22.41 30.03 -54.87
CA PRO A 6 22.55 30.44 -53.48
C PRO A 6 23.46 29.50 -52.68
N SER A 7 24.28 30.12 -51.84
CA SER A 7 25.20 29.57 -50.86
C SER A 7 24.49 28.84 -49.71
N SER A 8 24.84 27.57 -49.48
CA SER A 8 24.47 26.80 -48.30
C SER A 8 25.50 26.98 -47.17
N SER A 9 25.27 27.97 -46.32
CA SER A 9 25.98 28.13 -45.04
C SER A 9 24.96 28.22 -43.91
N SER A 10 24.33 27.09 -43.53
CA SER A 10 23.67 27.00 -42.23
C SER A 10 24.75 26.88 -41.16
N SER A 11 24.79 27.87 -40.28
CA SER A 11 25.83 28.08 -39.28
C SER A 11 25.72 27.00 -38.19
N LEU A 12 26.84 26.51 -37.67
CA LEU A 12 26.89 25.63 -36.47
C LEU A 12 26.12 26.24 -35.28
N ARG A 13 25.94 27.57 -35.29
CA ARG A 13 25.07 28.27 -34.37
C ARG A 13 23.62 27.77 -34.44
N GLU A 14 23.07 27.51 -35.63
CA GLU A 14 21.69 27.03 -35.81
C GLU A 14 21.50 25.60 -35.34
N LEU A 15 22.45 24.68 -35.54
CA LEU A 15 22.33 23.30 -35.03
C LEU A 15 22.48 23.23 -33.50
N LEU A 16 23.39 24.02 -32.93
CA LEU A 16 23.52 24.17 -31.47
C LEU A 16 22.36 24.98 -30.86
N GLU A 17 21.78 25.93 -31.60
CA GLU A 17 20.57 26.66 -31.23
C GLU A 17 19.34 25.77 -31.36
N GLN A 18 19.24 24.86 -32.32
CA GLN A 18 18.10 23.94 -32.46
C GLN A 18 18.07 22.92 -31.31
N GLU A 19 19.24 22.41 -30.88
CA GLU A 19 19.36 21.62 -29.65
C GLU A 19 19.17 22.47 -28.37
N ARG A 20 19.59 23.75 -28.32
CA ARG A 20 19.29 24.67 -27.20
C ARG A 20 17.83 25.13 -27.14
N VAL A 21 17.13 25.24 -28.27
CA VAL A 21 15.74 25.70 -28.39
C VAL A 21 14.77 24.57 -28.09
N GLU A 22 15.09 23.31 -28.42
CA GLU A 22 14.40 22.15 -27.83
C GLU A 22 14.62 22.04 -26.29
N MET A 23 15.59 22.79 -25.72
CA MET A 23 15.97 22.74 -24.30
C MET A 23 15.45 23.93 -23.44
N HIS A 24 14.88 24.98 -24.01
CA HIS A 24 14.24 26.08 -23.27
C HIS A 24 12.96 26.57 -23.99
N ALA A 25 11.81 25.99 -23.64
CA ALA A 25 10.51 26.61 -23.90
C ALA A 25 10.07 27.36 -22.62
N PRO A 26 9.86 28.69 -22.65
CA PRO A 26 9.44 29.42 -21.47
C PRO A 26 7.95 29.23 -21.20
N ALA A 27 7.59 29.08 -19.93
CA ALA A 27 6.22 29.22 -19.47
C ALA A 27 5.71 30.64 -19.75
N VAL A 28 4.56 30.75 -20.39
CA VAL A 28 3.88 32.02 -20.67
C VAL A 28 3.47 32.69 -19.35
N PRO A 29 3.93 33.91 -19.02
CA PRO A 29 3.47 34.61 -17.83
C PRO A 29 2.14 35.32 -18.12
N ARG A 30 1.13 35.08 -17.27
CA ARG A 30 -0.10 35.87 -17.23
C ARG A 30 0.18 37.23 -16.55
N ARG A 31 -0.19 38.29 -17.27
CA ARG A 31 -0.12 39.72 -16.92
C ARG A 31 -0.53 40.03 -15.47
N GLU A 32 0.36 40.71 -14.75
CA GLU A 32 -0.04 41.72 -13.77
C GLU A 32 0.64 43.07 -14.09
N ARG A 33 -0.13 44.13 -13.92
CA ARG A 33 0.17 45.52 -14.29
C ARG A 33 1.21 46.10 -13.33
N SER A 34 2.22 46.79 -13.85
CA SER A 34 2.92 47.83 -13.10
C SER A 34 3.06 49.10 -13.93
N GLY A 35 2.70 50.23 -13.30
CA GLY A 35 2.84 51.58 -13.82
C GLY A 35 4.24 52.15 -13.56
N ARG A 36 4.74 52.78 -14.61
CA ARG A 36 5.92 53.68 -14.78
C ARG A 36 6.43 54.44 -13.54
N HIS A 37 7.76 54.53 -13.39
CA HIS A 37 8.62 55.72 -13.61
C HIS A 37 10.10 55.41 -13.21
N ALA A 38 11.08 55.52 -14.13
CA ALA A 38 12.13 56.59 -14.26
C ALA A 38 13.18 56.59 -13.11
N SER A 39 14.52 56.61 -13.21
CA SER A 39 15.59 56.79 -14.22
C SER A 39 16.95 56.34 -13.61
N PRO A 40 18.07 56.18 -14.37
CA PRO A 40 19.42 55.81 -13.86
C PRO A 40 20.37 57.06 -13.81
N PRO A 41 21.72 56.97 -13.65
CA PRO A 41 22.67 56.07 -12.95
C PRO A 41 23.67 56.85 -12.04
N ARG A 42 24.63 56.18 -11.35
CA ARG A 42 25.98 56.77 -11.06
C ARG A 42 27.04 55.73 -10.64
N ASN A 43 28.26 55.96 -11.14
CA ASN A 43 29.49 55.14 -11.02
C ASN A 43 30.29 55.39 -9.72
N ALA A 44 31.16 54.41 -9.38
CA ALA A 44 32.57 54.49 -8.88
C ALA A 44 32.85 53.51 -7.69
N PRO A 45 34.12 53.17 -7.33
CA PRO A 45 34.67 51.81 -7.46
C PRO A 45 35.26 51.27 -6.11
N PRO A 46 36.30 50.41 -6.13
CA PRO A 46 36.30 49.05 -5.56
C PRO A 46 36.53 49.00 -4.04
N GLY A 47 35.97 47.98 -3.38
CA GLY A 47 36.26 47.67 -1.97
C GLY A 47 35.93 46.22 -1.66
N GLU A 48 36.93 45.49 -1.19
CA GLU A 48 36.88 44.10 -0.75
C GLU A 48 35.93 43.88 0.44
N GLY A 49 35.36 42.68 0.52
CA GLY A 49 34.88 42.11 1.79
C GLY A 49 33.43 41.62 1.81
N GLY A 50 33.26 40.33 1.51
CA GLY A 50 32.37 39.42 2.25
C GLY A 50 30.84 39.53 2.08
N GLY A 51 30.23 38.44 1.59
CA GLY A 51 28.90 38.03 2.04
C GLY A 51 27.95 37.50 0.95
N GLY A 52 27.73 36.19 0.93
CA GLY A 52 26.37 35.62 0.82
C GLY A 52 25.84 35.23 -0.55
N GLY A 53 25.79 33.91 -0.79
CA GLY A 53 24.60 33.25 -1.35
C GLY A 53 24.46 33.14 -2.87
N ASP A 54 25.17 32.18 -3.47
CA ASP A 54 24.69 31.46 -4.66
C ASP A 54 25.11 29.97 -4.56
N ASP A 55 24.51 29.24 -3.62
CA ASP A 55 24.91 27.86 -3.28
C ASP A 55 24.18 26.79 -4.13
N GLY A 56 23.33 27.19 -5.08
CA GLY A 56 22.64 26.27 -6.00
C GLY A 56 23.49 25.79 -7.19
N GLY A 57 24.45 26.61 -7.63
CA GLY A 57 25.28 26.31 -8.81
C GLY A 57 26.47 25.37 -8.54
N GLY A 58 26.93 25.26 -7.29
CA GLY A 58 28.15 24.50 -6.93
C GLY A 58 28.02 22.99 -7.07
N ALA A 59 26.87 22.42 -6.70
CA ALA A 59 26.64 20.98 -6.74
C ALA A 59 26.48 20.46 -8.18
N VAL A 60 25.68 21.15 -9.01
CA VAL A 60 25.52 20.84 -10.44
C VAL A 60 26.86 20.95 -11.17
N GLY A 61 27.63 22.01 -10.90
CA GLY A 61 28.97 22.18 -11.46
C GLY A 61 29.93 21.04 -11.11
N THR A 62 29.85 20.53 -9.87
CA THR A 62 30.66 19.38 -9.41
C THR A 62 30.31 18.09 -10.15
N VAL A 63 29.02 17.80 -10.31
CA VAL A 63 28.55 16.61 -11.06
C VAL A 63 28.95 16.69 -12.54
N VAL A 64 28.79 17.86 -13.18
CA VAL A 64 29.23 18.09 -14.57
C VAL A 64 30.75 17.93 -14.71
N ALA A 65 31.53 18.46 -13.77
CA ALA A 65 32.97 18.33 -13.77
C ALA A 65 33.42 16.86 -13.60
N MET A 66 32.75 16.09 -12.74
CA MET A 66 33.04 14.66 -12.53
C MET A 66 32.75 13.83 -13.80
N LEU A 67 31.54 13.97 -14.36
CA LEU A 67 31.10 13.19 -15.53
C LEU A 67 31.88 13.59 -16.80
N SER A 68 31.99 14.88 -17.09
CA SER A 68 32.76 15.36 -18.25
C SER A 68 34.27 15.16 -18.07
N GLY A 69 34.76 15.15 -16.82
CA GLY A 69 36.13 14.82 -16.46
C GLY A 69 36.45 13.35 -16.75
N TYR A 70 35.51 12.44 -16.49
CA TYR A 70 35.62 11.04 -16.86
C TYR A 70 35.71 10.86 -18.38
N ALA A 71 34.83 11.48 -19.16
CA ALA A 71 34.93 11.49 -20.63
C ALA A 71 36.26 12.11 -21.11
N GLY A 72 36.78 13.10 -20.38
CA GLY A 72 38.06 13.75 -20.64
C GLY A 72 39.29 12.84 -20.49
N ARG A 73 39.19 11.73 -19.74
CA ARG A 73 40.26 10.70 -19.67
C ARG A 73 40.58 10.13 -21.04
N PHE A 74 39.59 10.05 -21.93
CA PHE A 74 39.75 9.59 -23.31
C PHE A 74 40.82 10.37 -24.07
N MET A 75 40.99 11.67 -23.83
CA MET A 75 42.02 12.45 -24.53
C MET A 75 43.43 12.26 -23.96
N LYS A 76 43.55 11.84 -22.69
CA LYS A 76 44.81 11.85 -21.93
C LYS A 76 45.42 10.46 -21.75
N ASP A 77 44.58 9.44 -21.68
CA ASP A 77 44.96 8.08 -21.33
C ASP A 77 44.76 7.14 -22.54
N GLU A 78 45.87 6.73 -23.16
CA GLU A 78 45.87 5.81 -24.30
C GLU A 78 45.36 4.42 -23.92
N GLY A 79 45.68 3.94 -22.71
CA GLY A 79 45.20 2.66 -22.21
C GLY A 79 43.68 2.66 -22.04
N PHE A 80 43.13 3.77 -21.50
CA PHE A 80 41.69 3.97 -21.40
C PHE A 80 41.00 4.02 -22.78
N ARG A 81 41.59 4.71 -23.76
CA ARG A 81 41.05 4.71 -25.14
C ARG A 81 41.00 3.32 -25.75
N ARG A 82 42.13 2.59 -25.69
CA ARG A 82 42.25 1.23 -26.23
C ARG A 82 41.26 0.28 -25.57
N GLY A 83 41.16 0.34 -24.24
CA GLY A 83 40.19 -0.45 -23.48
C GLY A 83 38.75 -0.12 -23.82
N LEU A 84 38.42 1.16 -24.05
CA LEU A 84 37.07 1.57 -24.47
C LEU A 84 36.72 1.04 -25.86
N ARG A 85 37.67 1.09 -26.81
CA ARG A 85 37.51 0.53 -28.16
C ARG A 85 37.28 -0.97 -28.11
N GLU A 86 38.09 -1.69 -27.34
CA GLU A 86 37.97 -3.14 -27.18
C GLU A 86 36.62 -3.53 -26.56
N LYS A 87 36.20 -2.83 -25.49
CA LYS A 87 34.89 -3.02 -24.86
C LYS A 87 33.75 -2.79 -25.84
N CYS A 88 33.79 -1.71 -26.64
CA CYS A 88 32.80 -1.48 -27.69
C CYS A 88 32.85 -2.56 -28.77
N ALA A 89 34.04 -3.00 -29.22
CA ALA A 89 34.18 -4.06 -30.22
C ALA A 89 33.59 -5.40 -29.74
N VAL A 90 33.79 -5.76 -28.47
CA VAL A 90 33.18 -6.96 -27.85
C VAL A 90 31.65 -6.87 -27.86
N CYS A 91 31.07 -5.68 -27.62
CA CYS A 91 29.63 -5.47 -27.69
C CYS A 91 29.07 -5.63 -29.11
N LEU A 92 29.89 -5.34 -30.12
CA LEU A 92 29.54 -5.35 -31.54
C LEU A 92 29.91 -6.67 -32.25
N ALA A 93 30.60 -7.59 -31.58
CA ALA A 93 31.07 -8.86 -32.15
C ALA A 93 29.97 -9.71 -32.85
N PRO A 94 28.71 -9.79 -32.35
CA PRO A 94 27.64 -10.50 -33.05
C PRO A 94 27.30 -9.96 -34.45
N ALA A 95 27.58 -8.67 -34.70
CA ALA A 95 27.33 -8.02 -35.99
C ALA A 95 28.40 -8.32 -37.05
N ALA A 96 29.63 -8.63 -36.65
CA ALA A 96 30.72 -8.93 -37.59
C ALA A 96 30.49 -10.24 -38.38
N ALA A 97 29.61 -11.13 -37.90
CA ALA A 97 29.37 -12.45 -38.48
C ALA A 97 28.22 -12.50 -39.52
N ARG A 98 27.41 -11.43 -39.69
CA ARG A 98 26.20 -11.46 -40.53
C ARG A 98 26.16 -10.29 -41.52
N ARG A 99 26.22 -10.57 -42.83
CA ARG A 99 26.10 -9.56 -43.90
C ARG A 99 24.62 -9.24 -44.19
N GLY A 100 24.18 -8.01 -43.95
CA GLY A 100 22.80 -7.53 -44.22
C GLY A 100 22.65 -6.00 -44.10
N ALA A 101 21.43 -5.47 -44.34
CA ALA A 101 21.12 -4.04 -44.49
C ALA A 101 21.43 -3.11 -43.29
N GLY A 102 21.72 -3.66 -42.10
CA GLY A 102 22.19 -2.89 -40.93
C GLY A 102 23.66 -2.46 -41.00
N HIS A 103 24.39 -2.81 -42.06
CA HIS A 103 25.80 -2.46 -42.25
C HIS A 103 26.05 -0.93 -42.32
N ALA A 104 25.08 -0.13 -42.80
CA ALA A 104 25.24 1.32 -42.88
C ALA A 104 25.28 1.99 -41.48
N VAL A 105 24.45 1.52 -40.56
CA VAL A 105 24.43 1.99 -39.16
C VAL A 105 25.74 1.65 -38.46
N LEU A 106 26.22 0.42 -38.63
CA LEU A 106 27.49 -0.03 -38.06
C LEU A 106 28.68 0.72 -38.67
N ALA A 107 28.67 0.92 -39.99
CA ALA A 107 29.69 1.73 -40.65
C ALA A 107 29.69 3.18 -40.14
N ASN A 108 28.52 3.79 -39.89
CA ASN A 108 28.45 5.12 -39.29
C ASN A 108 29.03 5.14 -37.86
N LEU A 109 28.77 4.11 -37.05
CA LEU A 109 29.33 3.97 -35.72
C LEU A 109 30.86 3.81 -35.78
N GLU A 110 31.36 2.89 -36.61
CA GLU A 110 32.79 2.61 -36.78
C GLU A 110 33.56 3.82 -37.32
N LEU A 111 33.06 4.47 -38.37
CA LEU A 111 33.66 5.69 -38.93
C LEU A 111 33.63 6.85 -37.94
N GLY A 112 32.56 6.96 -37.14
CA GLY A 112 32.45 7.93 -36.06
C GLY A 112 33.51 7.71 -34.99
N ILE A 113 33.65 6.48 -34.49
CA ILE A 113 34.63 6.06 -33.48
C ILE A 113 36.07 6.27 -33.99
N GLU A 114 36.38 5.78 -35.19
CA GLU A 114 37.72 5.89 -35.78
C GLU A 114 38.13 7.36 -35.98
N SER A 115 37.20 8.22 -36.41
CA SER A 115 37.42 9.66 -36.52
C SER A 115 37.75 10.29 -35.17
N ILE A 116 37.03 9.94 -34.10
CA ILE A 116 37.26 10.46 -32.74
C ILE A 116 38.59 9.99 -32.19
N GLU A 117 38.93 8.72 -32.40
CA GLU A 117 40.20 8.15 -31.95
C GLU A 117 41.41 8.77 -32.66
N ARG A 118 41.32 8.99 -33.98
CA ARG A 118 42.35 9.73 -34.72
C ARG A 118 42.50 11.15 -34.18
N LEU A 119 41.39 11.86 -33.97
CA LEU A 119 41.42 13.22 -33.40
C LEU A 119 41.97 13.27 -31.96
N ALA A 120 41.80 12.20 -31.18
CA ALA A 120 42.36 12.07 -29.84
C ALA A 120 43.84 11.66 -29.85
N ALA A 121 44.28 10.84 -30.81
CA ALA A 121 45.67 10.44 -31.00
C ALA A 121 46.53 11.58 -31.56
N ASP A 122 45.97 12.34 -32.51
CA ASP A 122 46.62 13.46 -33.19
C ASP A 122 46.50 14.78 -32.40
N ALA A 123 46.07 14.73 -31.13
CA ALA A 123 45.92 15.93 -30.28
C ALA A 123 47.23 16.73 -30.10
N ALA A 124 48.38 16.13 -30.43
CA ALA A 124 49.71 16.76 -30.44
C ALA A 124 50.15 17.29 -31.83
N ALA A 125 49.43 17.01 -32.93
CA ALA A 125 49.78 17.44 -34.28
C ALA A 125 48.93 18.66 -34.75
N PRO A 126 49.52 19.66 -35.44
CA PRO A 126 48.84 20.89 -35.82
C PRO A 126 47.97 20.69 -37.08
N ALA A 127 46.79 20.08 -36.92
CA ALA A 127 45.76 20.14 -37.95
C ALA A 127 45.11 21.54 -37.99
N PRO A 128 44.71 22.08 -39.16
CA PRO A 128 44.01 23.36 -39.24
C PRO A 128 42.75 23.34 -38.35
N PRO A 129 42.49 24.39 -37.55
CA PRO A 129 41.35 24.42 -36.62
C PRO A 129 40.00 24.14 -37.32
N ASP A 130 39.84 24.60 -38.57
CA ASP A 130 38.64 24.37 -39.39
C ASP A 130 38.49 22.92 -39.86
N ALA A 131 39.59 22.18 -40.04
CA ALA A 131 39.55 20.76 -40.37
C ALA A 131 39.13 19.92 -39.16
N LYS A 132 39.66 20.24 -37.97
CA LYS A 132 39.27 19.60 -36.70
C LYS A 132 37.79 19.82 -36.38
N ILE A 133 37.30 21.05 -36.51
CA ILE A 133 35.89 21.40 -36.31
C ILE A 133 35.00 20.66 -37.31
N ARG A 134 35.37 20.57 -38.59
CA ARG A 134 34.61 19.80 -39.60
C ARG A 134 34.56 18.30 -39.29
N SER A 135 35.68 17.73 -38.83
CA SER A 135 35.75 16.30 -38.46
C SER A 135 34.90 15.99 -37.23
N LEU A 136 34.92 16.84 -36.20
CA LEU A 136 34.05 16.70 -35.02
C LEU A 136 32.57 16.77 -35.40
N ARG A 137 32.17 17.75 -36.23
CA ARG A 137 30.79 17.86 -36.75
C ARG A 137 30.35 16.61 -37.52
N ASN A 138 31.24 16.04 -38.33
CA ASN A 138 30.95 14.82 -39.08
C ASN A 138 30.74 13.63 -38.13
N SER A 139 31.62 13.47 -37.13
CA SER A 139 31.47 12.44 -36.08
C SER A 139 30.17 12.60 -35.29
N ILE A 140 29.78 13.82 -34.91
CA ILE A 140 28.48 14.07 -34.25
C ILE A 140 27.34 13.60 -35.14
N ARG A 141 27.30 14.00 -36.41
CA ARG A 141 26.23 13.61 -37.34
C ARG A 141 26.12 12.09 -37.50
N LEU A 142 27.24 11.41 -37.69
CA LEU A 142 27.28 9.95 -37.86
C LEU A 142 26.78 9.23 -36.59
N LEU A 143 27.25 9.67 -35.41
CA LEU A 143 26.87 9.04 -34.14
C LEU A 143 25.46 9.39 -33.69
N SER A 144 24.96 10.60 -33.98
CA SER A 144 23.57 10.99 -33.67
C SER A 144 22.55 10.13 -34.41
N VAL A 145 22.85 9.71 -35.64
CA VAL A 145 21.99 8.75 -36.38
C VAL A 145 21.92 7.41 -35.63
N VAL A 146 23.05 6.89 -35.17
CA VAL A 146 23.11 5.62 -34.42
C VAL A 146 22.46 5.74 -33.04
N ALA A 147 22.68 6.86 -32.35
CA ALA A 147 22.07 7.18 -31.05
C ALA A 147 20.54 7.33 -31.12
N SER A 148 19.98 7.71 -32.28
CA SER A 148 18.54 7.86 -32.46
C SER A 148 17.77 6.54 -32.60
N LEU A 149 18.48 5.41 -32.76
CA LEU A 149 17.87 4.08 -32.93
C LEU A 149 17.14 3.54 -31.70
N HIS A 150 17.43 4.10 -30.53
CA HIS A 150 16.80 3.72 -29.26
C HIS A 150 15.91 4.85 -28.70
N ALA A 151 15.66 5.93 -29.47
CA ALA A 151 14.76 6.99 -29.05
C ALA A 151 13.29 6.54 -29.10
N PRO A 152 12.45 6.90 -28.12
CA PRO A 152 11.01 6.60 -28.18
C PRO A 152 10.39 7.32 -29.39
N PRO A 153 9.55 6.64 -30.20
CA PRO A 153 9.06 7.22 -31.45
C PRO A 153 8.24 8.49 -31.19
N ARG A 154 8.69 9.62 -31.75
CA ARG A 154 7.90 10.84 -31.88
C ARG A 154 6.79 10.54 -32.91
N GLN A 155 5.57 10.30 -32.44
CA GLN A 155 4.36 10.07 -33.26
C GLN A 155 4.29 8.73 -34.01
N ALA A 156 4.00 7.63 -33.30
CA ALA A 156 3.35 6.45 -33.89
C ALA A 156 2.49 5.74 -32.84
N ILE A 157 1.37 5.17 -33.30
CA ILE A 157 0.33 4.49 -32.53
C ILE A 157 0.93 3.28 -31.78
N PRO A 158 0.63 3.07 -30.48
CA PRO A 158 1.15 1.92 -29.75
C PRO A 158 0.28 0.69 -30.02
N CYS A 159 0.81 -0.27 -30.78
CA CYS A 159 0.28 -1.64 -30.80
C CYS A 159 1.03 -2.48 -29.76
N ALA A 160 0.27 -3.16 -28.91
CA ALA A 160 0.75 -4.06 -27.88
C ALA A 160 1.30 -5.36 -28.49
N ALA A 161 2.62 -5.47 -28.49
CA ALA A 161 3.35 -6.70 -28.26
C ALA A 161 4.58 -6.28 -27.45
N ALA A 162 5.05 -7.10 -26.51
CA ALA A 162 6.33 -6.86 -25.83
C ALA A 162 7.35 -6.46 -26.91
N ALA A 163 7.81 -5.21 -26.90
CA ALA A 163 8.68 -4.71 -27.94
C ALA A 163 9.98 -5.49 -27.83
N SER A 164 10.08 -6.58 -28.60
CA SER A 164 11.32 -7.25 -28.95
C SER A 164 12.37 -6.17 -29.12
N GLU A 165 13.42 -6.17 -28.29
CA GLU A 165 14.52 -5.21 -28.41
C GLU A 165 14.90 -5.16 -29.90
N ALA A 166 14.76 -4.00 -30.53
CA ALA A 166 15.06 -3.92 -31.96
C ALA A 166 16.55 -4.26 -32.16
N HIS A 167 16.87 -5.22 -33.01
CA HIS A 167 18.25 -5.61 -33.30
C HIS A 167 18.65 -5.11 -34.67
N THR A 168 19.82 -4.50 -34.78
CA THR A 168 20.47 -4.17 -36.05
C THR A 168 21.68 -5.07 -36.22
N CYS A 169 21.71 -5.87 -37.30
CA CYS A 169 22.75 -6.88 -37.54
C CYS A 169 22.97 -7.86 -36.37
N GLY A 170 21.93 -8.21 -35.62
CA GLY A 170 22.05 -9.14 -34.48
C GLY A 170 22.61 -8.52 -33.20
N VAL A 171 22.81 -7.19 -33.18
CA VAL A 171 23.14 -6.43 -31.96
C VAL A 171 21.90 -5.62 -31.53
N PRO A 172 21.50 -5.68 -30.26
CA PRO A 172 20.47 -4.80 -29.71
C PRO A 172 20.74 -3.32 -29.99
N ASN A 173 19.72 -2.58 -30.45
CA ASN A 173 19.83 -1.15 -30.74
C ASN A 173 20.19 -0.33 -29.49
N SER A 174 19.83 -0.80 -28.29
CA SER A 174 20.26 -0.24 -27.00
C SER A 174 21.78 -0.25 -26.84
N HIS A 175 22.45 -1.33 -27.24
CA HIS A 175 23.91 -1.44 -27.21
C HIS A 175 24.60 -0.55 -28.24
N LEU A 176 24.03 -0.45 -29.45
CA LEU A 176 24.52 0.46 -30.49
C LEU A 176 24.39 1.92 -30.06
N SER A 177 23.23 2.28 -29.51
CA SER A 177 22.97 3.61 -28.97
C SER A 177 23.93 3.92 -27.81
N ALA A 178 24.09 3.02 -26.85
CA ALA A 178 25.00 3.21 -25.72
C ALA A 178 26.46 3.47 -26.16
N CYS A 179 26.94 2.75 -27.17
CA CYS A 179 28.26 3.01 -27.75
C CYS A 179 28.30 4.39 -28.42
N ALA A 180 27.29 4.75 -29.22
CA ALA A 180 27.23 6.06 -29.87
C ALA A 180 27.17 7.22 -28.87
N GLN A 181 26.35 7.11 -27.82
CA GLN A 181 26.20 8.10 -26.75
C GLN A 181 27.52 8.29 -25.97
N LEU A 182 28.25 7.20 -25.73
CA LEU A 182 29.55 7.26 -25.09
C LEU A 182 30.56 8.07 -25.91
N TYR A 183 30.65 7.83 -27.22
CA TYR A 183 31.54 8.59 -28.10
C TYR A 183 31.04 10.03 -28.35
N LEU A 184 29.73 10.27 -28.36
CA LEU A 184 29.17 11.63 -28.34
C LEU A 184 29.61 12.39 -27.08
N SER A 185 29.64 11.74 -25.90
CA SER A 185 30.13 12.38 -24.67
C SER A 185 31.59 12.83 -24.79
N VAL A 186 32.43 12.05 -25.47
CA VAL A 186 33.83 12.37 -25.74
C VAL A 186 33.93 13.53 -26.72
N VAL A 187 33.17 13.52 -27.81
CA VAL A 187 33.18 14.59 -28.82
C VAL A 187 32.75 15.93 -28.21
N TYR A 188 31.68 15.94 -27.43
CA TYR A 188 31.24 17.16 -26.76
C TYR A 188 32.22 17.64 -25.69
N LYS A 189 33.01 16.74 -25.08
CA LYS A 189 34.15 17.14 -24.23
C LYS A 189 35.26 17.78 -25.05
N MET A 190 35.55 17.28 -26.25
CA MET A 190 36.52 17.87 -27.17
C MET A 190 36.08 19.25 -27.69
N GLU A 191 34.77 19.47 -27.83
CA GLU A 191 34.16 20.77 -28.17
C GLU A 191 34.05 21.74 -26.98
N ARG A 192 34.55 21.37 -25.80
CA ARG A 192 34.48 22.15 -24.54
C ARG A 192 33.05 22.41 -24.05
N ASN A 193 32.11 21.53 -24.39
CA ASN A 193 30.74 21.57 -23.89
C ASN A 193 30.54 20.49 -22.82
N ASP A 194 31.06 20.76 -21.62
CA ASP A 194 31.08 19.83 -20.49
C ASP A 194 29.68 19.41 -20.05
N HIS A 195 28.72 20.31 -20.19
CA HIS A 195 27.34 20.09 -19.81
C HIS A 195 26.64 19.09 -20.75
N VAL A 196 26.82 19.25 -22.07
CA VAL A 196 26.27 18.31 -23.06
C VAL A 196 27.01 16.97 -23.01
N SER A 197 28.33 17.00 -22.81
CA SER A 197 29.16 15.81 -22.57
C SER A 197 28.64 14.95 -21.41
N ALA A 198 28.40 15.56 -20.24
CA ALA A 198 27.87 14.86 -19.07
C ALA A 198 26.50 14.21 -19.34
N ARG A 199 25.63 14.86 -20.12
CA ARG A 199 24.29 14.35 -20.43
C ARG A 199 24.31 13.16 -21.38
N HIS A 200 25.20 13.18 -22.39
CA HIS A 200 25.41 12.02 -23.26
C HIS A 200 26.02 10.85 -22.49
N LEU A 201 26.93 11.12 -21.54
CA LEU A 201 27.49 10.07 -20.69
C LEU A 201 26.42 9.43 -19.79
N LEU A 202 25.52 10.23 -19.21
CA LEU A 202 24.35 9.73 -18.47
C LEU A 202 23.41 8.91 -19.37
N GLN A 203 23.25 9.30 -20.64
CA GLN A 203 22.40 8.57 -21.58
C GLN A 203 22.86 7.13 -21.82
N VAL A 204 24.16 6.83 -21.69
CA VAL A 204 24.68 5.45 -21.77
C VAL A 204 24.05 4.54 -20.70
N PHE A 205 23.87 5.07 -19.49
CA PHE A 205 23.25 4.37 -18.36
C PHE A 205 21.72 4.29 -18.46
N VAL A 206 21.10 5.13 -19.29
CA VAL A 206 19.67 5.07 -19.61
C VAL A 206 19.40 4.05 -20.72
N ASP A 207 20.20 4.07 -21.79
CA ASP A 207 20.00 3.23 -22.98
C ASP A 207 20.36 1.76 -22.71
N ALA A 208 21.46 1.49 -21.99
CA ALA A 208 21.91 0.13 -21.72
C ALA A 208 22.57 0.01 -20.33
N PRO A 209 21.81 0.14 -19.23
CA PRO A 209 22.33 0.12 -17.85
C PRO A 209 23.16 -1.11 -17.52
N TYR A 210 22.73 -2.31 -17.96
CA TYR A 210 23.49 -3.55 -17.75
C TYR A 210 24.87 -3.49 -18.41
N LEU A 211 24.90 -3.10 -19.68
CA LEU A 211 26.12 -3.01 -20.46
C LEU A 211 27.06 -1.92 -19.93
N ALA A 212 26.49 -0.78 -19.56
CA ALA A 212 27.23 0.34 -18.98
C ALA A 212 27.93 -0.07 -17.68
N ARG A 213 27.21 -0.73 -16.78
CA ARG A 213 27.72 -1.16 -15.48
C ARG A 213 28.75 -2.30 -15.55
N LYS A 214 28.54 -3.28 -16.42
CA LYS A 214 29.40 -4.48 -16.46
C LYS A 214 30.60 -4.34 -17.37
N ASN A 215 30.44 -3.63 -18.50
CA ASN A 215 31.43 -3.63 -19.57
C ASN A 215 31.98 -2.23 -19.83
N LEU A 216 31.14 -1.28 -20.26
CA LEU A 216 31.60 0.00 -20.80
C LEU A 216 32.21 0.90 -19.72
N LEU A 217 31.48 1.13 -18.62
CA LEU A 217 31.76 2.15 -17.59
C LEU A 217 31.64 1.62 -16.15
N PRO A 218 32.22 0.46 -15.79
CA PRO A 218 32.11 -0.11 -14.43
C PRO A 218 32.66 0.83 -13.36
N ASP A 219 33.86 1.38 -13.58
CA ASP A 219 34.51 2.27 -12.61
C ASP A 219 33.64 3.49 -12.30
N LEU A 220 33.07 4.12 -13.33
CA LEU A 220 32.19 5.28 -13.13
C LEU A 220 30.91 4.88 -12.39
N TRP A 221 30.35 3.71 -12.70
CA TRP A 221 29.15 3.22 -12.06
C TRP A 221 29.35 2.95 -10.57
N ASP A 222 30.48 2.31 -10.20
CA ASP A 222 30.82 2.01 -8.80
C ASP A 222 31.00 3.28 -7.96
N HIS A 223 31.55 4.35 -8.54
CA HIS A 223 31.75 5.61 -7.81
C HIS A 223 30.49 6.49 -7.77
N PHE A 224 29.67 6.48 -8.83
CA PHE A 224 28.58 7.44 -8.99
C PHE A 224 27.19 6.89 -8.67
N PHE A 225 26.89 5.64 -9.03
CA PHE A 225 25.54 5.06 -8.91
C PHE A 225 25.42 4.01 -7.80
N LEU A 226 26.47 3.21 -7.56
CA LEU A 226 26.45 2.17 -6.53
C LEU A 226 26.12 2.71 -5.12
N PRO A 227 26.58 3.89 -4.67
CA PRO A 227 26.21 4.42 -3.36
C PRO A 227 24.69 4.60 -3.19
N HIS A 228 23.96 4.90 -4.26
CA HIS A 228 22.50 5.04 -4.24
C HIS A 228 21.75 3.70 -4.32
N LEU A 229 22.44 2.61 -4.68
CA LEU A 229 21.86 1.29 -4.93
C LEU A 229 22.43 0.20 -4.00
N LEU A 230 23.15 0.60 -2.95
CA LEU A 230 23.84 -0.31 -2.05
C LEU A 230 22.87 -1.26 -1.34
N HIS A 231 21.65 -0.80 -1.04
CA HIS A 231 20.59 -1.61 -0.43
C HIS A 231 20.22 -2.84 -1.27
N LEU A 232 20.28 -2.75 -2.61
CA LEU A 232 20.04 -3.89 -3.50
C LEU A 232 21.18 -4.91 -3.44
N LYS A 233 22.43 -4.45 -3.30
CA LYS A 233 23.61 -5.33 -3.16
C LYS A 233 23.58 -6.05 -1.81
N VAL A 234 23.23 -5.36 -0.74
CA VAL A 234 23.04 -5.94 0.60
C VAL A 234 21.90 -6.96 0.59
N TRP A 235 20.77 -6.65 -0.06
CA TRP A 235 19.68 -7.60 -0.26
C TRP A 235 20.13 -8.85 -1.01
N PHE A 236 20.84 -8.69 -2.14
CA PHE A 236 21.29 -9.83 -2.93
C PHE A 236 22.26 -10.72 -2.15
N SER A 237 23.25 -10.14 -1.44
CA SER A 237 24.15 -10.91 -0.57
C SER A 237 23.37 -11.74 0.45
N ARG A 238 22.39 -11.12 1.13
CA ARG A 238 21.53 -11.83 2.08
C ARG A 238 20.75 -12.97 1.43
N GLU A 239 20.18 -12.78 0.24
CA GLU A 239 19.43 -13.83 -0.45
C GLU A 239 20.34 -14.97 -0.94
N VAL A 240 21.57 -14.68 -1.34
CA VAL A 240 22.56 -15.70 -1.70
C VAL A 240 22.91 -16.56 -0.48
N ASP A 241 23.11 -15.92 0.68
CA ASP A 241 23.39 -16.63 1.94
C ASP A 241 22.21 -17.54 2.35
N LEU A 242 20.96 -17.14 2.07
CA LEU A 242 19.75 -17.92 2.40
C LEU A 242 19.59 -19.21 1.58
N VAL A 243 20.23 -19.29 0.40
CA VAL A 243 20.17 -20.41 -0.54
C VAL A 243 21.44 -21.29 -0.45
N ALA A 244 22.41 -20.90 0.38
CA ALA A 244 23.69 -21.60 0.54
C ALA A 244 23.56 -23.05 1.07
N ASP A 245 22.45 -23.37 1.74
CA ASP A 245 22.20 -24.71 2.32
C ASP A 245 21.26 -25.58 1.46
N TRP A 246 20.78 -25.07 0.33
CA TRP A 246 19.85 -25.81 -0.53
C TRP A 246 20.57 -26.88 -1.35
N ASP A 247 19.82 -27.88 -1.82
CA ASP A 247 20.34 -28.87 -2.77
C ASP A 247 21.00 -28.19 -3.98
N ALA A 248 22.04 -28.80 -4.54
CA ALA A 248 22.88 -28.19 -5.57
C ALA A 248 22.09 -27.76 -6.81
N ASP A 249 21.09 -28.54 -7.23
CA ASP A 249 20.30 -28.23 -8.42
C ASP A 249 19.27 -27.12 -8.16
N ASP A 250 18.63 -27.12 -7.00
CA ASP A 250 17.66 -26.09 -6.60
C ASP A 250 18.36 -24.77 -6.27
N ARG A 251 19.52 -24.82 -5.63
CA ARG A 251 20.41 -23.69 -5.43
C ARG A 251 20.80 -23.05 -6.75
N ASN A 252 21.18 -23.84 -7.75
CA ASN A 252 21.58 -23.32 -9.05
C ASN A 252 20.40 -22.65 -9.78
N ARG A 253 19.20 -23.25 -9.76
CA ARG A 253 17.99 -22.65 -10.34
C ARG A 253 17.60 -21.36 -9.63
N ARG A 254 17.58 -21.37 -8.30
CA ARG A 254 17.24 -20.20 -7.47
C ARG A 254 18.26 -19.08 -7.63
N MET A 255 19.55 -19.41 -7.62
CA MET A 255 20.64 -18.45 -7.83
C MET A 255 20.56 -17.77 -9.19
N LYS A 256 20.26 -18.52 -10.27
CA LYS A 256 20.03 -17.92 -11.60
C LYS A 256 18.83 -16.97 -11.62
N SER A 257 17.77 -17.27 -10.87
CA SER A 257 16.61 -16.39 -10.75
C SER A 257 16.89 -15.14 -9.89
N LEU A 258 17.55 -15.31 -8.74
CA LEU A 258 17.99 -14.20 -7.88
C LEU A 258 18.95 -13.26 -8.63
N GLN A 259 19.90 -13.82 -9.39
CA GLN A 259 20.85 -13.05 -10.15
C GLN A 259 20.17 -12.27 -11.29
N ARG A 260 19.12 -12.82 -11.90
CA ARG A 260 18.29 -12.08 -12.88
C ARG A 260 17.57 -10.92 -12.22
N LEU A 261 16.82 -11.16 -11.14
CA LEU A 261 16.09 -10.11 -10.42
C LEU A 261 16.99 -8.99 -9.90
N TYR A 262 18.13 -9.37 -9.31
CA TYR A 262 19.12 -8.41 -8.84
C TYR A 262 19.62 -7.54 -9.99
N ASN A 263 19.95 -8.15 -11.14
CA ASN A 263 20.37 -7.40 -12.31
C ASN A 263 19.22 -6.51 -12.82
N ASP A 264 17.98 -6.97 -12.87
CA ASP A 264 16.86 -6.16 -13.37
C ASP A 264 16.61 -4.93 -12.49
N HIS A 265 16.58 -5.11 -11.17
CA HIS A 265 16.37 -3.99 -10.23
C HIS A 265 17.56 -3.03 -10.19
N ILE A 266 18.80 -3.53 -10.21
CA ILE A 266 19.97 -2.64 -10.19
C ILE A 266 20.09 -1.87 -11.51
N ASN A 267 19.73 -2.49 -12.64
CA ASN A 267 19.73 -1.84 -13.94
C ASN A 267 18.62 -0.80 -14.04
N SER A 268 17.41 -1.11 -13.56
CA SER A 268 16.28 -0.18 -13.48
C SER A 268 16.62 1.02 -12.60
N GLY A 269 17.16 0.79 -11.39
CA GLY A 269 17.61 1.85 -10.50
C GLY A 269 18.71 2.72 -11.11
N THR A 270 19.67 2.11 -11.80
CA THR A 270 20.72 2.85 -12.52
C THR A 270 20.14 3.77 -13.59
N ALA A 271 19.17 3.30 -14.38
CA ALA A 271 18.51 4.12 -15.40
C ALA A 271 17.69 5.28 -14.78
N GLN A 272 17.01 5.03 -13.66
CA GLN A 272 16.25 6.06 -12.93
C GLN A 272 17.16 7.17 -12.38
N PHE A 273 18.26 6.81 -11.72
CA PHE A 273 19.23 7.80 -11.23
C PHE A 273 19.94 8.52 -12.39
N ALA A 274 20.23 7.83 -13.50
CA ALA A 274 20.81 8.48 -14.66
C ALA A 274 19.86 9.53 -15.29
N MET A 275 18.56 9.23 -15.36
CA MET A 275 17.54 10.19 -15.80
C MET A 275 17.38 11.35 -14.82
N TYR A 276 17.37 11.08 -13.52
CA TYR A 276 17.35 12.09 -12.46
C TYR A 276 18.47 13.12 -12.64
N TYR A 277 19.72 12.66 -12.74
CA TYR A 277 20.85 13.55 -12.95
C TYR A 277 20.74 14.28 -14.29
N LYS A 278 20.27 13.61 -15.36
CA LYS A 278 20.10 14.24 -16.66
C LYS A 278 19.04 15.35 -16.65
N GLU A 279 17.97 15.20 -15.89
CA GLU A 279 16.94 16.22 -15.70
C GLU A 279 17.42 17.36 -14.82
N TRP A 280 18.16 17.06 -13.75
CA TRP A 280 18.77 18.07 -12.89
C TRP A 280 19.76 18.95 -13.66
N LEU A 281 20.56 18.34 -14.55
CA LEU A 281 21.40 19.09 -15.47
C LEU A 281 20.56 19.96 -16.44
N LYS A 282 19.30 19.63 -16.79
CA LYS A 282 18.47 20.52 -17.65
C LYS A 282 17.98 21.76 -16.92
N SER A 283 17.52 21.62 -15.67
CA SER A 283 16.79 22.67 -14.94
C SER A 283 17.71 23.71 -14.28
N GLY A 284 18.96 23.34 -13.96
CA GLY A 284 20.02 24.23 -13.50
C GLY A 284 19.74 25.01 -12.20
N SER A 285 18.65 24.71 -11.49
CA SER A 285 18.15 25.49 -10.35
C SER A 285 17.75 24.56 -9.20
N GLU A 286 16.61 23.87 -9.33
CA GLU A 286 16.07 22.99 -8.28
C GLU A 286 16.27 21.51 -8.64
N ALA A 287 16.72 20.72 -7.66
CA ALA A 287 16.90 19.28 -7.82
C ALA A 287 15.53 18.59 -7.95
N PRO A 288 15.32 17.72 -8.95
CA PRO A 288 14.11 16.91 -9.02
C PRO A 288 13.97 16.04 -7.75
N PRO A 289 12.80 15.43 -7.50
CA PRO A 289 12.66 14.47 -6.41
C PRO A 289 13.59 13.27 -6.63
N VAL A 290 14.30 12.86 -5.58
CA VAL A 290 15.23 11.72 -5.63
C VAL A 290 14.45 10.43 -5.92
N PRO A 291 14.87 9.60 -6.91
CA PRO A 291 14.20 8.34 -7.20
C PRO A 291 14.27 7.35 -6.04
N CYS A 292 13.14 6.72 -5.72
CA CYS A 292 13.08 5.61 -4.77
C CYS A 292 13.09 4.29 -5.53
N VAL A 293 14.17 3.49 -5.39
CA VAL A 293 14.29 2.17 -6.02
C VAL A 293 13.90 1.09 -5.00
N PRO A 294 12.74 0.42 -5.16
CA PRO A 294 12.27 -0.59 -4.21
C PRO A 294 13.10 -1.87 -4.28
N LEU A 295 13.07 -2.65 -3.18
CA LEU A 295 13.65 -4.00 -3.15
C LEU A 295 12.88 -4.95 -4.09
N PRO A 296 13.54 -5.97 -4.66
CA PRO A 296 12.87 -6.94 -5.52
C PRO A 296 11.78 -7.72 -4.78
N SER A 297 10.59 -7.76 -5.36
CA SER A 297 9.50 -8.64 -4.93
C SER A 297 9.83 -10.07 -5.36
N MET A 298 9.63 -11.05 -4.47
CA MET A 298 9.91 -12.45 -4.79
C MET A 298 9.02 -12.93 -5.95
N PRO A 299 9.55 -13.68 -6.94
CA PRO A 299 8.71 -14.31 -7.94
C PRO A 299 7.90 -15.42 -7.27
N GLY A 300 6.57 -15.31 -7.35
CA GLY A 300 5.67 -16.45 -7.29
C GLY A 300 5.80 -17.28 -8.56
N ASP A 301 5.68 -18.58 -8.38
CA ASP A 301 5.46 -19.65 -9.37
C ASP A 301 6.62 -20.15 -10.24
N PHE A 302 6.95 -21.43 -10.01
CA PHE A 302 7.06 -22.41 -11.07
C PHE A 302 6.38 -23.71 -10.66
N ASP A 303 5.31 -24.03 -11.40
CA ASP A 303 4.58 -25.30 -11.44
C ASP A 303 5.53 -26.45 -11.79
N ALA A 304 5.89 -27.28 -10.79
CA ALA A 304 6.33 -28.67 -10.96
C ALA A 304 6.51 -29.34 -9.59
N TRP A 305 5.48 -29.34 -8.73
CA TRP A 305 5.43 -30.30 -7.63
C TRP A 305 3.99 -30.61 -7.22
N ASP A 306 3.20 -31.07 -8.21
CA ASP A 306 2.01 -31.86 -7.92
C ASP A 306 2.32 -33.31 -8.32
N ASN A 307 2.80 -34.06 -7.33
CA ASN A 307 2.49 -35.45 -7.06
C ASN A 307 3.62 -36.08 -6.23
N HIS A 308 3.18 -36.76 -5.18
CA HIS A 308 3.90 -37.59 -4.22
C HIS A 308 4.21 -36.95 -2.86
N SER A 309 3.64 -37.64 -1.86
CA SER A 309 3.86 -37.57 -0.41
C SER A 309 2.99 -36.59 0.39
N ALA A 310 1.77 -37.05 0.66
CA ALA A 310 1.10 -36.80 1.91
C ALA A 310 1.90 -37.45 3.07
N SER A 311 2.78 -36.68 3.71
CA SER A 311 3.09 -36.81 5.14
C SER A 311 3.85 -35.56 5.62
N LEU A 312 3.46 -35.05 6.79
CA LEU A 312 4.14 -34.01 7.58
C LEU A 312 4.21 -32.59 6.99
N ARG A 313 3.08 -31.86 7.03
CA ARG A 313 3.11 -30.38 7.00
C ARG A 313 3.51 -29.85 8.39
N ARG A 314 4.79 -29.55 8.59
CA ARG A 314 5.21 -28.47 9.51
C ARG A 314 5.32 -27.19 8.67
N SER A 315 4.69 -26.12 9.13
CA SER A 315 4.58 -24.83 8.46
C SER A 315 5.97 -24.24 8.16
N SER A 316 6.18 -23.84 6.91
CA SER A 316 7.37 -23.09 6.52
C SER A 316 7.25 -21.66 7.08
N ILE A 317 7.95 -21.38 8.18
CA ILE A 317 8.01 -20.06 8.81
C ILE A 317 8.46 -19.00 7.79
N ASN A 318 7.71 -17.90 7.68
CA ASN A 318 8.04 -16.72 6.90
C ASN A 318 9.31 -16.09 7.48
N ARG A 319 10.45 -16.36 6.82
CA ARG A 319 11.78 -15.88 7.24
C ARG A 319 11.86 -14.35 7.34
N GLY A 320 11.04 -13.61 6.60
CA GLY A 320 10.95 -12.15 6.67
C GLY A 320 10.34 -11.69 7.99
N LEU A 321 9.23 -12.31 8.39
CA LEU A 321 8.52 -12.04 9.62
C LEU A 321 9.32 -12.50 10.85
N TYR A 322 9.90 -13.70 10.80
CA TYR A 322 10.78 -14.21 11.85
C TYR A 322 11.97 -13.29 12.10
N LYS A 323 12.62 -12.78 11.05
CA LYS A 323 13.71 -11.81 11.19
C LYS A 323 13.23 -10.47 11.76
N ALA A 324 12.04 -10.01 11.39
CA ALA A 324 11.46 -8.79 11.95
C ALA A 324 11.20 -8.92 13.46
N VAL A 325 10.88 -10.12 13.94
CA VAL A 325 10.59 -10.40 15.36
C VAL A 325 11.86 -10.69 16.20
N PHE A 326 12.76 -11.56 15.72
CA PHE A 326 13.90 -12.06 16.51
C PHE A 326 15.27 -11.55 16.05
N GLY A 327 15.36 -10.74 14.99
CA GLY A 327 16.63 -10.26 14.45
C GLY A 327 17.41 -11.31 13.64
N THR A 328 18.69 -11.01 13.32
CA THR A 328 19.57 -11.86 12.47
C THR A 328 20.29 -13.00 13.18
N ALA A 329 19.98 -13.28 14.45
CA ALA A 329 20.72 -14.29 15.22
C ALA A 329 20.15 -15.71 14.96
N ILE A 330 20.77 -16.39 14.00
CA ILE A 330 20.82 -17.85 13.97
C ILE A 330 22.30 -18.20 14.10
N ASP A 331 22.73 -18.50 15.33
CA ASP A 331 23.84 -19.43 15.51
C ASP A 331 23.26 -20.83 15.28
N GLN A 332 23.90 -21.56 14.37
CA GLN A 332 23.69 -22.97 14.14
C GLN A 332 24.02 -23.73 15.43
N GLU A 333 23.01 -24.31 16.09
CA GLU A 333 23.23 -25.52 16.88
C GLU A 333 22.18 -26.58 16.52
N ASP A 334 22.70 -27.69 16.01
CA ASP A 334 22.00 -28.91 15.64
C ASP A 334 21.37 -29.58 16.88
N VAL A 335 20.04 -29.73 16.90
CA VAL A 335 19.40 -30.72 17.78
C VAL A 335 19.28 -32.03 17.01
N LYS A 336 20.20 -32.94 17.31
CA LYS A 336 20.15 -34.35 16.92
C LYS A 336 18.92 -35.02 17.52
N ASP A 337 18.27 -35.85 16.71
CA ASP A 337 17.21 -36.78 17.06
C ASP A 337 17.49 -37.52 18.38
N ALA A 338 16.65 -37.29 19.40
CA ALA A 338 16.48 -38.18 20.53
C ALA A 338 15.03 -38.63 20.57
N LYS A 339 14.82 -39.91 20.21
CA LYS A 339 13.60 -40.68 20.41
C LYS A 339 13.11 -40.54 21.86
N LEU A 340 11.84 -40.21 22.05
CA LEU A 340 11.15 -40.41 23.32
C LEU A 340 9.93 -41.30 23.11
N ALA A 341 9.86 -42.29 24.00
CA ALA A 341 8.95 -43.40 24.01
C ALA A 341 7.55 -42.99 24.44
N ASP A 342 6.60 -43.76 23.92
CA ASP A 342 5.19 -43.81 24.25
C ASP A 342 4.98 -44.21 25.72
N GLU A 343 4.39 -43.32 26.53
CA GLU A 343 3.62 -43.72 27.70
C GLU A 343 2.34 -42.89 27.78
N THR A 344 1.26 -43.57 27.41
CA THR A 344 -0.12 -43.11 27.54
C THR A 344 -0.55 -43.26 29.01
N GLN A 345 -0.85 -42.15 29.71
CA GLN A 345 -1.65 -42.19 30.95
C GLN A 345 -2.76 -41.12 30.90
N LEU A 346 -3.98 -41.64 31.00
CA LEU A 346 -5.26 -40.95 31.03
C LEU A 346 -5.43 -40.13 32.32
N VAL A 347 -5.76 -38.84 32.21
CA VAL A 347 -6.36 -38.02 33.28
C VAL A 347 -7.50 -37.18 32.67
N PRO A 348 -8.65 -36.98 33.35
CA PRO A 348 -9.87 -36.48 32.71
C PRO A 348 -9.80 -35.00 32.36
N GLU A 349 -10.36 -34.66 31.20
CA GLU A 349 -10.48 -33.31 30.66
C GLU A 349 -11.50 -32.47 31.45
N MET A 350 -11.14 -31.23 31.75
CA MET A 350 -12.08 -30.20 32.20
C MET A 350 -12.02 -29.04 31.21
N ASP A 351 -12.95 -29.06 30.25
CA ASP A 351 -13.15 -27.95 29.32
C ASP A 351 -13.78 -26.77 30.06
N VAL A 352 -13.00 -25.72 30.29
CA VAL A 352 -13.54 -24.44 30.75
C VAL A 352 -14.01 -23.66 29.53
N GLU A 353 -15.23 -23.96 29.08
CA GLU A 353 -15.99 -23.07 28.21
C GLU A 353 -16.27 -21.77 28.98
N PHE A 354 -15.63 -20.67 28.58
CA PHE A 354 -16.09 -19.35 28.96
C PHE A 354 -17.45 -19.10 28.29
N LYS A 355 -18.54 -19.35 29.02
CA LYS A 355 -19.87 -18.87 28.66
C LYS A 355 -19.83 -17.34 28.57
N ASP A 356 -19.92 -16.83 27.35
CA ASP A 356 -20.33 -15.45 27.09
C ASP A 356 -21.73 -15.25 27.70
N ASN A 357 -21.79 -14.61 28.87
CA ASN A 357 -23.04 -14.18 29.46
C ASN A 357 -23.37 -12.79 28.88
N PRO A 358 -24.43 -12.62 28.08
CA PRO A 358 -24.80 -11.33 27.54
C PRO A 358 -25.58 -10.57 28.62
N GLY A 359 -24.90 -9.76 29.43
CA GLY A 359 -25.60 -9.05 30.50
C GLY A 359 -24.76 -8.04 31.26
N CYS A 360 -24.69 -6.83 30.70
CA CYS A 360 -24.76 -5.51 31.37
C CYS A 360 -23.63 -4.55 30.96
N LEU A 361 -23.83 -3.88 29.82
CA LEU A 361 -23.55 -2.46 29.73
C LEU A 361 -24.85 -1.77 29.36
N LYS A 362 -25.47 -1.14 30.36
CA LYS A 362 -26.54 -0.19 30.16
C LYS A 362 -26.05 0.89 29.21
N MET A 363 -26.78 1.01 28.10
CA MET A 363 -26.72 2.09 27.13
C MET A 363 -26.84 3.44 27.86
N GLY A 364 -25.72 4.11 28.10
CA GLY A 364 -25.67 5.53 28.37
C GLY A 364 -25.84 6.27 27.04
N ARG A 365 -26.91 7.06 26.94
CA ARG A 365 -27.38 7.76 25.73
C ARG A 365 -26.25 8.39 24.92
N ILE A 366 -26.22 8.05 23.63
CA ILE A 366 -25.55 8.82 22.60
C ILE A 366 -26.32 10.15 22.48
N ALA A 367 -25.70 11.24 22.93
CA ALA A 367 -26.09 12.56 22.49
C ALA A 367 -25.62 12.74 21.05
N HIS A 368 -26.58 13.01 20.16
CA HIS A 368 -26.37 13.38 18.77
C HIS A 368 -25.41 14.58 18.67
N SER A 369 -24.38 14.48 17.83
CA SER A 369 -23.77 15.65 17.23
C SER A 369 -23.74 15.45 15.71
N ASN A 370 -24.63 16.17 15.04
CA ASN A 370 -24.63 16.40 13.61
C ASN A 370 -23.30 17.02 13.18
N MET A 371 -22.72 16.57 12.06
CA MET A 371 -21.83 17.39 11.25
C MET A 371 -22.38 17.38 9.84
N GLY A 372 -23.24 18.37 9.58
CA GLY A 372 -23.53 18.86 8.25
C GLY A 372 -22.41 19.79 7.82
N LEU A 373 -22.11 19.76 6.52
CA LEU A 373 -21.33 20.76 5.83
C LEU A 373 -22.01 22.12 5.98
N GLN A 374 -21.29 23.12 6.46
CA GLN A 374 -21.62 24.51 6.20
C GLN A 374 -20.34 25.34 6.13
N GLU A 375 -19.99 25.70 4.89
CA GLU A 375 -19.18 26.88 4.62
C GLU A 375 -19.85 28.12 5.22
N LYS A 376 -19.08 28.96 5.88
CA LYS A 376 -19.27 30.42 5.86
C LYS A 376 -18.00 31.15 6.31
N HIS A 377 -17.59 32.07 5.44
CA HIS A 377 -16.59 33.10 5.65
C HIS A 377 -16.83 33.92 6.93
N SER A 378 -15.75 34.26 7.64
CA SER A 378 -15.64 35.57 8.30
C SER A 378 -14.17 36.02 8.38
N VAL A 379 -14.02 37.31 8.08
CA VAL A 379 -12.78 38.09 7.93
C VAL A 379 -12.44 38.74 9.27
N ILE A 380 -11.23 38.58 9.83
CA ILE A 380 -10.61 39.57 10.74
C ILE A 380 -9.08 39.63 10.57
N ARG A 381 -8.66 40.81 10.08
CA ARG A 381 -7.44 41.63 10.30
C ARG A 381 -6.12 41.02 10.80
N LYS A 382 -5.08 41.39 10.04
CA LYS A 382 -3.66 41.46 10.40
C LYS A 382 -3.43 42.36 11.63
N GLU A 383 -2.63 41.86 12.57
CA GLU A 383 -1.68 42.66 13.36
C GLU A 383 -0.33 41.95 13.34
N GLU A 384 0.71 42.72 13.02
CA GLU A 384 2.12 42.31 12.95
C GLU A 384 2.74 42.24 14.34
N GLY A 385 3.58 41.24 14.58
CA GLY A 385 4.38 41.10 15.79
C GLY A 385 5.50 40.06 15.62
N ASN A 386 6.73 40.58 15.56
CA ASN A 386 8.02 39.93 15.27
C ASN A 386 8.43 38.68 16.10
N THR A 387 9.29 37.85 15.45
CA THR A 387 10.40 37.01 16.00
C THR A 387 10.01 35.87 16.96
N THR A 388 10.48 34.61 16.87
CA THR A 388 11.77 34.00 16.48
C THR A 388 11.57 32.51 16.12
N GLU A 389 12.39 31.97 15.22
CA GLU A 389 12.58 30.53 15.01
C GLU A 389 12.96 29.81 16.32
N THR A 390 12.31 28.67 16.60
CA THR A 390 12.82 27.67 17.54
C THR A 390 12.79 26.29 16.91
N ALA A 391 13.95 25.65 16.98
CA ALA A 391 14.33 24.30 16.57
C ALA A 391 13.33 23.18 16.92
N PRO A 392 13.41 22.01 16.24
CA PRO A 392 12.58 20.85 16.55
C PRO A 392 12.77 20.41 17.99
N VAL A 393 11.67 20.29 18.72
CA VAL A 393 11.63 19.75 20.08
C VAL A 393 12.08 18.28 20.03
N PRO A 394 13.12 17.87 20.77
CA PRO A 394 13.47 16.47 20.85
C PRO A 394 12.36 15.71 21.59
N CYS A 395 11.88 14.61 20.99
CA CYS A 395 11.06 13.62 21.67
C CYS A 395 11.77 13.21 22.97
N LYS A 396 11.16 13.56 24.10
CA LYS A 396 11.62 13.12 25.42
C LYS A 396 11.49 11.59 25.47
N SER A 397 12.62 10.92 25.62
CA SER A 397 12.68 9.54 26.08
C SER A 397 11.96 9.45 27.43
N TYR A 398 10.81 8.79 27.47
CA TYR A 398 10.29 8.27 28.73
C TYR A 398 11.19 7.10 29.12
N SER A 399 12.35 7.41 29.70
CA SER A 399 13.06 6.47 30.55
C SER A 399 12.08 6.08 31.65
N LEU A 400 11.81 4.78 31.77
CA LEU A 400 11.17 4.16 32.92
C LEU A 400 11.67 4.86 34.19
N ARG A 401 10.82 5.67 34.85
CA ARG A 401 10.99 5.98 36.27
C ARG A 401 10.47 4.79 37.07
N LEU A 402 11.07 3.64 36.86
CA LEU A 402 11.23 2.67 37.95
C LEU A 402 12.43 3.16 38.75
N PHE A 403 12.32 3.17 40.08
CA PHE A 403 13.21 3.80 41.07
C PHE A 403 12.96 5.28 41.39
N SER A 404 12.11 5.50 42.40
CA SER A 404 12.48 6.19 43.65
C SER A 404 11.26 6.28 44.57
N CYS A 405 11.13 5.34 45.53
CA CYS A 405 10.33 5.55 46.72
C CYS A 405 11.18 5.20 47.94
N ARG A 406 11.91 6.19 48.48
CA ARG A 406 12.45 6.14 49.85
C ARG A 406 11.94 7.36 50.61
N GLY A 407 11.30 7.10 51.76
CA GLY A 407 10.80 8.06 52.76
C GLY A 407 9.27 8.17 52.73
N ASP A 408 8.51 7.93 53.81
CA ASP A 408 8.80 8.21 55.21
C ASP A 408 8.28 7.15 56.19
N LEU A 409 9.17 6.73 57.10
CA LEU A 409 8.78 6.31 58.45
C LEU A 409 8.38 7.57 59.22
N SER A 410 7.19 7.56 59.81
CA SER A 410 6.74 8.57 60.75
C SER A 410 7.68 8.66 61.96
N ARG A 411 8.40 9.78 62.05
CA ARG A 411 9.06 10.26 63.27
C ARG A 411 7.99 10.67 64.29
N ASN A 412 7.91 9.93 65.40
CA ASN A 412 7.55 10.51 66.69
C ASN A 412 8.86 10.75 67.46
N VAL A 413 9.28 12.01 67.50
CA VAL A 413 10.36 12.50 68.36
C VAL A 413 9.76 12.75 69.75
N VAL A 414 10.21 11.98 70.75
CA VAL A 414 10.26 12.47 72.13
C VAL A 414 11.72 12.45 72.56
N ILE A 415 12.21 13.66 72.80
CA ILE A 415 13.54 13.99 73.27
C ILE A 415 13.72 13.45 74.68
N ASN A 416 14.80 12.71 74.95
CA ASN A 416 15.54 12.84 76.20
C ASN A 416 16.99 12.35 76.07
N HIS A 417 17.85 13.08 76.78
CA HIS A 417 19.29 13.22 76.66
C HIS A 417 20.16 11.99 77.03
N PRO A 418 21.46 12.01 76.68
CA PRO A 418 22.32 10.83 76.54
C PRO A 418 23.16 10.52 77.79
N LYS A 419 23.68 9.28 77.88
CA LYS A 419 24.90 8.97 78.64
C LYS A 419 25.86 8.06 77.86
N VAL A 420 27.03 8.63 77.65
CA VAL A 420 28.34 8.15 77.20
C VAL A 420 28.76 6.84 77.90
N SER A 421 29.34 5.88 77.16
CA SER A 421 30.79 5.59 77.21
C SER A 421 31.20 4.32 76.44
N LYS A 422 32.19 4.50 75.54
CA LYS A 422 33.41 3.69 75.28
C LYS A 422 33.25 2.15 75.30
N LYS A 423 33.70 1.39 74.30
CA LYS A 423 35.09 1.33 73.80
C LYS A 423 35.15 0.39 72.56
N GLU A 424 36.13 0.64 71.71
CA GLU A 424 36.52 -0.14 70.52
C GLU A 424 36.78 -1.62 70.80
N ALA A 425 36.48 -2.47 69.81
CA ALA A 425 37.36 -3.57 69.40
C ALA A 425 37.04 -3.96 67.94
N ALA A 426 38.11 -4.11 67.16
CA ALA A 426 38.14 -4.41 65.74
C ALA A 426 37.97 -5.91 65.42
N CYS A 427 37.88 -6.19 64.10
CA CYS A 427 38.00 -7.48 63.42
C CYS A 427 36.80 -8.42 63.61
N VAL A 428 36.23 -9.02 62.58
CA VAL A 428 36.87 -10.02 61.71
C VAL A 428 36.04 -10.18 60.43
N GLU A 429 36.70 -10.07 59.28
CA GLU A 429 36.27 -10.74 58.05
C GLU A 429 36.16 -12.24 58.34
N ARG A 430 34.96 -12.81 58.22
CA ARG A 430 34.79 -14.26 58.13
C ARG A 430 33.79 -14.59 57.04
N GLU A 431 34.36 -15.13 55.98
CA GLU A 431 33.77 -16.14 55.12
C GLU A 431 32.92 -17.15 55.93
N LEU A 432 31.76 -17.49 55.37
CA LEU A 432 30.94 -18.67 55.61
C LEU A 432 30.26 -18.93 54.26
N GLU A 433 30.88 -19.70 53.36
CA GLU A 433 30.68 -21.14 53.20
C GLU A 433 29.22 -21.59 53.39
N SER A 434 28.62 -21.93 52.24
CA SER A 434 27.68 -23.04 52.02
C SER A 434 27.04 -23.68 53.26
N SER A 435 25.77 -23.32 53.49
CA SER A 435 24.81 -24.19 54.16
C SER A 435 23.45 -24.01 53.47
N GLU A 436 22.92 -25.11 52.95
CA GLU A 436 21.55 -25.26 52.45
C GLU A 436 20.54 -24.83 53.53
N LEU A 437 20.20 -23.54 53.56
CA LEU A 437 19.00 -23.06 54.24
C LEU A 437 17.91 -23.04 53.19
N THR A 438 17.04 -24.05 53.22
CA THR A 438 15.76 -24.06 52.50
C THR A 438 15.06 -22.71 52.72
N MET A 439 14.94 -21.90 51.67
CA MET A 439 14.19 -20.65 51.75
C MET A 439 12.73 -20.99 52.00
N THR A 440 12.16 -20.47 53.09
CA THR A 440 10.72 -20.55 53.32
C THR A 440 9.98 -19.66 52.31
N LEU A 441 8.79 -20.07 51.89
CA LEU A 441 7.97 -19.35 50.90
C LEU A 441 7.73 -17.87 51.26
N GLU A 442 7.39 -17.58 52.53
CA GLU A 442 7.23 -16.20 53.00
C GLU A 442 8.51 -15.36 52.84
N ARG A 443 9.67 -15.97 53.10
CA ARG A 443 10.97 -15.31 52.93
C ARG A 443 11.27 -15.08 51.45
N ALA A 444 10.94 -16.03 50.57
CA ALA A 444 11.11 -15.88 49.12
C ALA A 444 10.23 -14.74 48.57
N VAL A 445 8.95 -14.67 48.96
CA VAL A 445 8.03 -13.57 48.59
C VAL A 445 8.55 -12.21 49.09
N SER A 446 9.07 -12.16 50.32
CA SER A 446 9.69 -10.95 50.86
C SER A 446 10.94 -10.54 50.09
N VAL A 447 11.80 -11.48 49.69
CA VAL A 447 13.03 -11.21 48.93
C VAL A 447 12.68 -10.63 47.57
N VAL A 448 11.70 -11.21 46.84
CA VAL A 448 11.21 -10.66 45.56
C VAL A 448 10.65 -9.24 45.71
N SER A 449 9.98 -8.95 46.83
CA SER A 449 9.33 -7.66 47.06
C SER A 449 10.27 -6.53 47.51
N SER A 450 11.46 -6.83 48.04
CA SER A 450 12.26 -5.85 48.80
C SER A 450 13.78 -5.95 48.67
N SER A 451 14.32 -6.97 48.00
CA SER A 451 15.78 -7.14 47.84
C SER A 451 16.32 -6.42 46.61
N ASP A 452 17.44 -5.73 46.78
CA ASP A 452 18.19 -5.08 45.68
C ASP A 452 19.13 -6.07 44.94
N SER A 453 19.22 -7.32 45.41
CA SER A 453 20.15 -8.32 44.86
C SER A 453 19.45 -9.22 43.83
N LEU A 454 19.73 -8.98 42.54
CA LEU A 454 19.16 -9.75 41.43
C LEU A 454 19.31 -11.27 41.62
N ARG A 455 20.49 -11.76 42.04
CA ARG A 455 20.74 -13.20 42.24
C ARG A 455 19.88 -13.81 43.34
N GLN A 456 19.62 -13.07 44.41
CA GLN A 456 18.76 -13.54 45.49
C GLN A 456 17.29 -13.56 45.04
N CYS A 457 16.89 -12.56 44.25
CA CYS A 457 15.57 -12.50 43.65
C CYS A 457 15.33 -13.61 42.64
N GLU A 458 16.31 -13.92 41.77
CA GLU A 458 16.26 -15.02 40.81
C GLU A 458 16.05 -16.37 41.51
N TYR A 459 16.82 -16.65 42.55
CA TYR A 459 16.66 -17.86 43.37
C TYR A 459 15.29 -17.88 44.07
N ALA A 460 14.85 -16.76 44.64
CA ALA A 460 13.55 -16.66 45.31
C ALA A 460 12.37 -16.90 44.34
N VAL A 461 12.45 -16.44 43.09
CA VAL A 461 11.42 -16.71 42.07
C VAL A 461 11.32 -18.20 41.75
N GLN A 462 12.45 -18.90 41.64
CA GLN A 462 12.48 -20.35 41.41
C GLN A 462 11.88 -21.12 42.60
N GLU A 463 12.19 -20.72 43.83
CA GLU A 463 11.60 -21.31 45.04
C GLU A 463 10.09 -21.08 45.12
N VAL A 464 9.61 -19.88 44.77
CA VAL A 464 8.18 -19.58 44.69
C VAL A 464 7.50 -20.45 43.63
N ALA A 465 8.10 -20.58 42.44
CA ALA A 465 7.55 -21.43 41.38
C ALA A 465 7.46 -22.89 41.81
N ARG A 466 8.49 -23.42 42.47
CA ARG A 466 8.49 -24.78 43.02
C ARG A 466 7.37 -24.96 44.05
N ALA A 467 7.23 -24.01 44.97
CA ALA A 467 6.14 -24.02 45.95
C ALA A 467 4.75 -23.96 45.30
N CYS A 468 4.57 -23.19 44.23
CA CYS A 468 3.32 -23.13 43.46
C CYS A 468 2.99 -24.46 42.78
N SER A 469 3.99 -25.23 42.37
CA SER A 469 3.81 -26.58 41.81
C SER A 469 3.45 -27.61 42.89
N ASP A 470 4.05 -27.52 44.08
CA ASP A 470 3.94 -28.53 45.14
C ASP A 470 2.74 -28.30 46.11
N LEU A 471 2.26 -27.05 46.26
CA LEU A 471 1.27 -26.66 47.28
C LEU A 471 -0.06 -26.14 46.70
N ARG A 472 -0.52 -26.69 45.56
CA ARG A 472 -1.68 -26.20 44.78
C ARG A 472 -3.02 -26.06 45.54
N GLU A 473 -3.10 -26.58 46.78
CA GLU A 473 -4.30 -26.55 47.64
C GLU A 473 -4.16 -25.68 48.91
N ASP A 474 -3.06 -24.96 49.13
CA ASP A 474 -2.91 -24.08 50.31
C ASP A 474 -3.61 -22.71 50.11
N PRO A 475 -4.69 -22.39 50.85
CA PRO A 475 -5.41 -21.12 50.71
C PRO A 475 -4.58 -19.88 51.07
N ASN A 476 -3.49 -20.01 51.83
CA ASN A 476 -2.63 -18.88 52.20
C ASN A 476 -1.70 -18.45 51.05
N LEU A 477 -1.34 -19.37 50.15
CA LEU A 477 -0.45 -19.13 49.02
C LEU A 477 -0.99 -18.02 48.09
N GLY A 478 -2.27 -18.07 47.76
CA GLY A 478 -2.92 -17.05 46.91
C GLY A 478 -2.92 -15.65 47.54
N SER A 479 -3.00 -15.55 48.87
CA SER A 479 -2.99 -14.27 49.59
C SER A 479 -1.62 -13.60 49.58
N TRP A 480 -0.54 -14.38 49.71
CA TRP A 480 0.83 -13.87 49.72
C TRP A 480 1.29 -13.42 48.35
N LEU A 481 0.95 -14.17 47.30
CA LEU A 481 1.34 -13.86 45.93
C LEU A 481 0.53 -12.71 45.32
N SER A 482 -0.66 -12.42 45.85
CA SER A 482 -1.51 -11.29 45.41
C SER A 482 -1.04 -9.93 45.96
N CYS A 483 0.09 -9.87 46.67
CA CYS A 483 0.63 -8.62 47.19
C CYS A 483 1.17 -7.72 46.04
N PRO A 484 0.76 -6.43 45.94
CA PRO A 484 1.21 -5.55 44.87
C PRO A 484 2.73 -5.37 44.80
N SER A 485 3.43 -5.32 45.94
CA SER A 485 4.89 -5.21 45.98
C SER A 485 5.59 -6.45 45.41
N PHE A 486 4.99 -7.63 45.62
CA PHE A 486 5.50 -8.88 45.05
C PHE A 486 5.31 -8.91 43.54
N ILE A 487 4.11 -8.55 43.04
CA ILE A 487 3.83 -8.48 41.60
C ILE A 487 4.78 -7.50 40.89
N GLN A 488 4.99 -6.32 41.49
CA GLN A 488 5.91 -5.32 40.94
C GLN A 488 7.36 -5.83 40.93
N GLY A 489 7.83 -6.43 42.03
CA GLY A 489 9.16 -7.03 42.09
C GLY A 489 9.34 -8.18 41.09
N LEU A 490 8.30 -9.00 40.89
CA LEU A 490 8.30 -10.08 39.89
C LEU A 490 8.41 -9.54 38.46
N LEU A 491 7.67 -8.49 38.11
CA LEU A 491 7.77 -7.84 36.80
C LEU A 491 9.14 -7.19 36.57
N GLU A 492 9.72 -6.60 37.62
CA GLU A 492 11.07 -6.03 37.57
C GLU A 492 12.11 -7.12 37.28
N ILE A 493 12.06 -8.25 38.00
CA ILE A 493 12.94 -9.40 37.75
C ILE A 493 12.75 -9.93 36.33
N THR A 494 11.51 -10.01 35.87
CA THR A 494 11.18 -10.44 34.50
C THR A 494 11.78 -9.50 33.44
N PHE A 495 11.88 -8.21 33.75
CA PHE A 495 12.51 -7.21 32.89
C PHE A 495 14.04 -7.23 32.94
N THR A 496 14.64 -7.52 34.10
CA THR A 496 16.10 -7.43 34.30
C THR A 496 16.85 -8.73 34.08
N SER A 497 16.26 -9.88 34.45
CA SER A 497 16.94 -11.19 34.42
C SER A 497 17.27 -11.62 32.99
N ARG A 498 18.36 -12.39 32.88
CA ARG A 498 18.83 -13.03 31.64
C ARG A 498 18.70 -14.55 31.69
N GLU A 499 18.32 -15.13 32.83
CA GLU A 499 18.17 -16.58 32.98
C GLU A 499 16.80 -17.02 32.48
N GLU A 500 16.77 -17.82 31.41
CA GLU A 500 15.54 -18.26 30.76
C GLU A 500 14.62 -19.08 31.69
N VAL A 501 15.21 -19.91 32.55
CA VAL A 501 14.49 -20.66 33.59
C VAL A 501 13.77 -19.74 34.57
N VAL A 502 14.41 -18.64 35.00
CA VAL A 502 13.80 -17.67 35.91
C VAL A 502 12.66 -16.93 35.21
N LEU A 503 12.87 -16.54 33.94
CA LEU A 503 11.85 -15.88 33.13
C LEU A 503 10.64 -16.80 32.90
N GLU A 504 10.86 -18.09 32.65
CA GLU A 504 9.79 -19.08 32.56
C GLU A 504 9.00 -19.19 33.87
N CYS A 505 9.69 -19.37 35.00
CA CYS A 505 9.07 -19.39 36.32
C CYS A 505 8.23 -18.13 36.56
N ALA A 506 8.76 -16.95 36.23
CA ALA A 506 8.05 -15.69 36.38
C ALA A 506 6.79 -15.61 35.50
N VAL A 507 6.87 -16.00 34.22
CA VAL A 507 5.72 -16.04 33.31
C VAL A 507 4.64 -16.98 33.82
N LEU A 508 5.00 -18.16 34.33
CA LEU A 508 4.05 -19.11 34.91
C LEU A 508 3.37 -18.56 36.18
N ILE A 509 4.13 -17.95 37.09
CA ILE A 509 3.59 -17.31 38.31
C ILE A 509 2.63 -16.17 37.94
N VAL A 510 3.01 -15.29 37.00
CA VAL A 510 2.13 -14.21 36.53
C VAL A 510 0.86 -14.77 35.90
N GLY A 511 0.97 -15.83 35.09
CA GLY A 511 -0.18 -16.52 34.50
C GLY A 511 -1.16 -17.02 35.56
N GLU A 512 -0.67 -17.71 36.58
CA GLU A 512 -1.50 -18.23 37.68
C GLU A 512 -2.16 -17.09 38.48
N LEU A 513 -1.43 -15.99 38.73
CA LEU A 513 -1.95 -14.84 39.45
C LEU A 513 -3.09 -14.15 38.70
N VAL A 514 -2.94 -14.00 37.39
CA VAL A 514 -3.96 -13.41 36.50
C VAL A 514 -5.21 -14.30 36.44
N LEU A 515 -5.03 -15.63 36.40
CA LEU A 515 -6.13 -16.59 36.42
C LEU A 515 -6.89 -16.58 37.75
N SER A 516 -6.18 -16.41 38.85
CA SER A 516 -6.75 -16.49 40.20
C SER A 516 -7.59 -15.27 40.59
N SER A 517 -7.26 -14.08 40.08
CA SER A 517 -7.91 -12.83 40.53
C SER A 517 -7.88 -11.71 39.48
N GLU A 518 -9.06 -11.15 39.19
CA GLU A 518 -9.20 -9.95 38.34
C GLU A 518 -8.47 -8.73 38.95
N VAL A 519 -8.32 -8.66 40.27
CA VAL A 519 -7.56 -7.58 40.93
C VAL A 519 -6.08 -7.69 40.58
N ASN A 520 -5.51 -8.91 40.62
CA ASN A 520 -4.12 -9.15 40.24
C ASN A 520 -3.88 -8.80 38.77
N ARG A 521 -4.80 -9.18 37.89
CA ARG A 521 -4.77 -8.77 36.48
C ARG A 521 -4.66 -7.25 36.31
N GLN A 522 -5.45 -6.47 37.04
CA GLN A 522 -5.37 -5.01 36.98
C GLN A 522 -4.06 -4.47 37.58
N ILE A 523 -3.55 -5.07 38.67
CA ILE A 523 -2.26 -4.68 39.26
C ILE A 523 -1.12 -4.88 38.25
N VAL A 524 -1.07 -6.03 37.56
CA VAL A 524 -0.05 -6.31 36.53
C VAL A 524 -0.15 -5.29 35.39
N LEU A 525 -1.36 -5.02 34.86
CA LEU A 525 -1.58 -4.04 33.80
C LEU A 525 -1.22 -2.60 34.20
N ASN A 526 -1.39 -2.25 35.48
CA ASN A 526 -1.03 -0.93 36.00
C ASN A 526 0.48 -0.80 36.26
N ALA A 527 1.14 -1.89 36.64
CA ALA A 527 2.58 -1.94 36.86
C ALA A 527 3.36 -1.89 35.53
N ASP A 528 2.80 -2.45 34.45
CA ASP A 528 3.36 -2.38 33.09
C ASP A 528 2.37 -1.77 32.08
N PRO A 529 2.15 -0.44 32.12
CA PRO A 529 1.10 0.23 31.35
C PRO A 529 1.34 0.23 29.83
N GLN A 530 2.60 0.08 29.38
CA GLN A 530 2.98 -0.01 27.97
C GLN A 530 3.39 -1.42 27.52
N LEU A 531 3.24 -2.41 28.41
CA LEU A 531 3.55 -3.81 28.15
C LEU A 531 5.01 -4.03 27.72
N GLU A 532 5.95 -3.25 28.23
CA GLU A 532 7.37 -3.34 27.87
C GLU A 532 8.00 -4.66 28.33
N VAL A 533 7.56 -5.18 29.49
CA VAL A 533 8.02 -6.48 30.01
C VAL A 533 7.56 -7.60 29.09
N PHE A 534 6.31 -7.56 28.67
CA PHE A 534 5.75 -8.56 27.75
C PHE A 534 6.32 -8.43 26.34
N LEU A 535 6.59 -7.22 25.83
CA LEU A 535 7.30 -7.03 24.56
C LEU A 535 8.69 -7.65 24.60
N ARG A 536 9.41 -7.54 25.71
CA ARG A 536 10.70 -8.21 25.90
C ARG A 536 10.54 -9.74 25.88
N LEU A 537 9.57 -10.28 26.61
CA LEU A 537 9.30 -11.72 26.64
C LEU A 537 8.92 -12.27 25.26
N LEU A 538 8.12 -11.53 24.50
CA LEU A 538 7.72 -11.89 23.14
C LEU A 538 8.88 -11.82 22.12
N ARG A 539 10.07 -11.33 22.51
CA ARG A 539 11.30 -11.41 21.70
C ARG A 539 12.17 -12.62 22.06
N SER A 540 11.81 -13.40 23.08
CA SER A 540 12.49 -14.66 23.39
C SER A 540 11.87 -15.80 22.58
N LYS A 541 12.69 -16.71 22.03
CA LYS A 541 12.20 -17.78 21.15
C LYS A 541 11.40 -18.84 21.93
N GLU A 542 11.86 -19.22 23.12
CA GLU A 542 11.23 -20.31 23.89
C GLU A 542 9.99 -19.86 24.67
N LEU A 543 10.01 -18.64 25.24
CA LEU A 543 8.90 -18.14 26.04
C LEU A 543 7.82 -17.43 25.21
N PHE A 544 8.04 -17.23 23.91
CA PHE A 544 7.15 -16.50 23.02
C PHE A 544 5.67 -16.90 23.17
N LEU A 545 5.39 -18.20 23.02
CA LEU A 545 4.02 -18.71 23.05
C LEU A 545 3.41 -18.69 24.47
N LYS A 546 4.22 -18.94 25.50
CA LYS A 546 3.77 -18.88 26.91
C LYS A 546 3.43 -17.44 27.30
N ALA A 547 4.30 -16.49 26.97
CA ALA A 547 4.08 -15.07 27.21
C ALA A 547 2.85 -14.55 26.45
N ALA A 548 2.64 -15.00 25.21
CA ALA A 548 1.46 -14.67 24.41
C ALA A 548 0.15 -15.08 25.09
N VAL A 549 0.10 -16.29 25.66
CA VAL A 549 -1.09 -16.77 26.36
C VAL A 549 -1.32 -16.00 27.67
N VAL A 550 -0.29 -15.77 28.48
CA VAL A 550 -0.43 -14.94 29.70
C VAL A 550 -0.94 -13.54 29.35
N LEU A 551 -0.39 -12.93 28.31
CA LEU A 551 -0.84 -11.64 27.83
C LEU A 551 -2.31 -11.69 27.37
N TYR A 552 -2.74 -12.77 26.72
CA TYR A 552 -4.13 -12.94 26.32
C TYR A 552 -5.07 -13.09 27.52
N LEU A 553 -4.65 -13.79 28.58
CA LEU A 553 -5.41 -13.86 29.83
C LEU A 553 -5.59 -12.48 30.46
N MET A 554 -4.59 -11.62 30.32
CA MET A 554 -4.68 -10.21 30.75
C MET A 554 -5.56 -9.34 29.85
N LYS A 555 -5.93 -9.77 28.63
CA LYS A 555 -6.76 -8.99 27.68
C LYS A 555 -6.43 -7.49 27.66
N PRO A 556 -5.19 -7.09 27.30
CA PRO A 556 -4.79 -5.70 27.22
C PRO A 556 -5.61 -4.95 26.17
N ARG A 557 -5.85 -3.66 26.41
CA ARG A 557 -6.55 -2.80 25.45
C ARG A 557 -5.55 -2.16 24.50
N ALA A 558 -6.03 -1.76 23.32
CA ALA A 558 -5.25 -1.06 22.30
C ALA A 558 -4.35 0.07 22.86
N LYS A 559 -4.89 0.91 23.76
CA LYS A 559 -4.13 2.02 24.40
C LYS A 559 -2.83 1.61 25.10
N GLN A 560 -2.68 0.33 25.47
CA GLN A 560 -1.49 -0.22 26.12
C GLN A 560 -0.48 -0.78 25.09
N MET A 561 -0.90 -1.00 23.84
CA MET A 561 -0.11 -1.63 22.78
C MET A 561 0.42 -0.60 21.77
N LEU A 562 1.13 0.43 22.26
CA LEU A 562 1.53 1.57 21.43
C LEU A 562 2.75 1.30 20.52
N SER A 563 3.60 0.33 20.87
CA SER A 563 4.82 0.00 20.11
C SER A 563 4.50 -0.44 18.67
N PRO A 564 5.29 -0.02 17.66
CA PRO A 564 5.14 -0.49 16.28
C PRO A 564 5.53 -1.98 16.11
N ASP A 565 6.18 -2.59 17.10
CA ASP A 565 6.63 -3.98 17.04
C ASP A 565 5.48 -4.99 17.21
N TRP A 566 4.32 -4.54 17.69
CA TRP A 566 3.18 -5.41 17.96
C TRP A 566 2.67 -6.14 16.71
N ILE A 567 2.58 -5.46 15.56
CA ILE A 567 2.06 -6.10 14.34
C ILE A 567 2.96 -7.27 13.89
N PRO A 568 4.29 -7.11 13.71
CA PRO A 568 5.19 -8.23 13.45
C PRO A 568 5.08 -9.38 14.45
N LEU A 569 5.06 -9.08 15.76
CA LEU A 569 4.98 -10.08 16.82
C LEU A 569 3.69 -10.90 16.74
N VAL A 570 2.56 -10.22 16.54
CA VAL A 570 1.25 -10.85 16.49
C VAL A 570 1.05 -11.66 15.21
N LEU A 571 1.57 -11.18 14.08
CA LEU A 571 1.56 -11.96 12.84
C LEU A 571 2.38 -13.24 13.00
N HIS A 572 3.53 -13.18 13.66
CA HIS A 572 4.34 -14.38 13.91
C HIS A 572 3.61 -15.35 14.85
N MET A 573 2.93 -14.83 15.87
CA MET A 573 2.06 -15.61 16.75
C MET A 573 0.93 -16.30 15.98
N LEU A 574 0.36 -15.64 14.99
CA LEU A 574 -0.68 -16.22 14.12
C LEU A 574 -0.10 -17.32 13.22
N GLU A 575 1.16 -17.24 12.83
CA GLU A 575 1.84 -18.22 11.96
C GLU A 575 2.20 -19.51 12.70
N CYS A 576 2.73 -19.43 13.92
CA CYS A 576 3.20 -20.60 14.69
C CYS A 576 2.28 -21.03 15.84
N GLY A 577 1.17 -20.31 16.07
CA GLY A 577 0.30 -20.48 17.25
C GLY A 577 -0.79 -21.56 17.15
N ASP A 578 -0.63 -22.55 16.28
CA ASP A 578 -1.61 -23.64 16.12
C ASP A 578 -1.54 -24.68 17.25
N GLU A 579 -0.36 -24.87 17.84
CA GLU A 579 -0.17 -25.79 18.96
C GLU A 579 -0.77 -25.22 20.25
N VAL A 580 -1.62 -26.00 20.91
CA VAL A 580 -2.23 -25.62 22.19
C VAL A 580 -1.16 -25.58 23.26
N GLN A 581 -1.04 -24.44 23.94
CA GLN A 581 -0.15 -24.29 25.07
C GLN A 581 -0.90 -24.58 26.37
N PHE A 582 -0.19 -25.21 27.30
CA PHE A 582 -0.68 -25.48 28.64
C PHE A 582 -0.02 -24.49 29.61
N LEU A 583 -0.82 -23.61 30.19
CA LEU A 583 -0.42 -22.81 31.35
C LEU A 583 -1.13 -23.41 32.56
N SER A 584 -0.39 -24.19 33.34
CA SER A 584 -0.88 -24.97 34.48
C SER A 584 -2.12 -25.81 34.15
N SER A 585 -3.33 -25.30 34.38
CA SER A 585 -4.62 -25.94 34.10
C SER A 585 -5.39 -25.38 32.90
N VAL A 586 -4.91 -24.31 32.25
CA VAL A 586 -5.60 -23.66 31.13
C VAL A 586 -4.98 -24.06 29.79
N LYS A 587 -5.81 -24.69 28.95
CA LYS A 587 -5.53 -24.94 27.53
C LYS A 587 -5.83 -23.67 26.74
N CYS A 588 -4.84 -23.06 26.10
CA CYS A 588 -5.06 -21.92 25.21
C CYS A 588 -4.25 -22.07 23.93
N ALA A 589 -4.92 -21.94 22.78
CA ALA A 589 -4.24 -21.87 21.49
C ALA A 589 -3.74 -20.43 21.26
N PRO A 590 -2.42 -20.18 21.12
CA PRO A 590 -1.86 -18.84 20.91
C PRO A 590 -2.45 -18.12 19.69
N LYS A 591 -2.98 -18.84 18.68
CA LYS A 591 -3.73 -18.22 17.58
C LYS A 591 -4.95 -17.40 18.03
N VAL A 592 -5.63 -17.80 19.09
CA VAL A 592 -6.79 -17.06 19.63
C VAL A 592 -6.33 -15.74 20.23
N ALA A 593 -5.17 -15.75 20.90
CA ALA A 593 -4.49 -14.55 21.38
C ALA A 593 -4.13 -13.63 20.21
N ALA A 594 -3.55 -14.19 19.14
CA ALA A 594 -3.16 -13.41 17.97
C ALA A 594 -4.35 -12.69 17.32
N LEU A 595 -5.47 -13.38 17.12
CA LEU A 595 -6.69 -12.77 16.56
C LEU A 595 -7.27 -11.69 17.48
N TYR A 596 -7.20 -11.87 18.80
CA TYR A 596 -7.60 -10.83 19.76
C TYR A 596 -6.70 -9.60 19.69
N PHE A 597 -5.39 -9.78 19.61
CA PHE A 597 -4.45 -8.67 19.51
C PHE A 597 -4.59 -7.92 18.19
N LEU A 598 -4.79 -8.62 17.06
CA LEU A 598 -5.07 -7.97 15.78
C LEU A 598 -6.36 -7.15 15.83
N ASP A 599 -7.42 -7.67 16.46
CA ASP A 599 -8.67 -6.93 16.65
C ASP A 599 -8.44 -5.63 17.45
N GLN A 600 -7.67 -5.69 18.54
CA GLN A 600 -7.30 -4.49 19.31
C GLN A 600 -6.44 -3.50 18.50
N LEU A 601 -5.46 -4.01 17.73
CA LEU A 601 -4.54 -3.16 16.98
C LEU A 601 -5.19 -2.51 15.75
N LEU A 602 -6.14 -3.17 15.11
CA LEU A 602 -6.78 -2.68 13.88
C LEU A 602 -8.11 -1.96 14.14
N MET A 603 -8.76 -2.18 15.28
CA MET A 603 -10.07 -1.57 15.57
C MET A 603 -10.15 -0.86 16.92
N GLY A 604 -9.10 -0.90 17.74
CA GLY A 604 -9.13 -0.38 19.12
C GLY A 604 -8.52 1.03 19.31
N PHE A 605 -7.83 1.59 18.32
CA PHE A 605 -7.31 2.97 18.35
C PHE A 605 -8.23 3.97 17.66
N ASP A 606 -7.75 5.21 17.51
CA ASP A 606 -8.31 6.18 16.57
C ASP A 606 -8.15 5.71 15.12
N VAL A 607 -8.89 6.36 14.21
CA VAL A 607 -8.99 5.97 12.80
C VAL A 607 -7.61 5.99 12.13
N ASP A 608 -6.78 6.99 12.40
CA ASP A 608 -5.48 7.16 11.73
C ASP A 608 -4.50 6.06 12.15
N ARG A 609 -4.42 5.77 13.45
CA ARG A 609 -3.55 4.70 13.97
C ARG A 609 -3.99 3.31 13.53
N ASN A 610 -5.30 3.05 13.49
CA ASN A 610 -5.86 1.79 12.99
C ASN A 610 -5.49 1.58 11.51
N VAL A 611 -5.59 2.63 10.68
CA VAL A 611 -5.22 2.59 9.26
C VAL A 611 -3.72 2.31 9.10
N GLU A 612 -2.86 2.94 9.90
CA GLU A 612 -1.42 2.70 9.84
C GLU A 612 -1.06 1.27 10.22
N ASN A 613 -1.66 0.74 11.29
CA ASN A 613 -1.47 -0.64 11.73
C ASN A 613 -1.93 -1.65 10.67
N ALA A 614 -3.07 -1.38 10.02
CA ALA A 614 -3.58 -2.22 8.93
C ALA A 614 -2.66 -2.17 7.69
N LYS A 615 -2.11 -1.01 7.33
CA LYS A 615 -1.11 -0.89 6.26
C LYS A 615 0.18 -1.65 6.57
N GLN A 616 0.65 -1.59 7.82
CA GLN A 616 1.79 -2.39 8.28
C GLN A 616 1.49 -3.89 8.19
N MET A 617 0.29 -4.31 8.57
CA MET A 617 -0.16 -5.70 8.44
C MET A 617 -0.13 -6.19 6.98
N ILE A 618 -0.59 -5.37 6.04
CA ILE A 618 -0.53 -5.67 4.60
C ILE A 618 0.92 -5.79 4.14
N ALA A 619 1.79 -4.83 4.49
CA ALA A 619 3.19 -4.80 4.08
C ALA A 619 4.00 -6.01 4.58
N LEU A 620 3.61 -6.60 5.70
CA LEU A 620 4.26 -7.78 6.30
C LEU A 620 3.69 -9.11 5.81
N GLY A 621 2.77 -9.12 4.83
CA GLY A 621 2.16 -10.35 4.30
C GLY A 621 1.07 -10.94 5.21
N GLY A 622 0.46 -10.13 6.09
CA GLY A 622 -0.59 -10.60 7.00
C GLY A 622 -1.87 -11.06 6.28
N LEU A 623 -2.09 -10.65 5.03
CA LEU A 623 -3.23 -11.09 4.22
C LEU A 623 -3.19 -12.60 3.95
N ASP A 624 -2.03 -13.15 3.60
CA ASP A 624 -1.88 -14.59 3.32
C ASP A 624 -2.18 -15.45 4.54
N LEU A 625 -1.70 -15.00 5.70
CA LEU A 625 -1.97 -15.67 6.98
C LEU A 625 -3.47 -15.69 7.27
N LEU A 626 -4.19 -14.59 7.07
CA LEU A 626 -5.63 -14.55 7.28
C LEU A 626 -6.41 -15.38 6.25
N MET A 627 -6.04 -15.35 4.97
CA MET A 627 -6.69 -16.15 3.92
C MET A 627 -6.56 -17.65 4.20
N ASN A 628 -5.37 -18.11 4.59
CA ASN A 628 -5.12 -19.51 4.94
C ASN A 628 -5.92 -19.97 6.17
N ARG A 629 -6.28 -19.05 7.08
CA ARG A 629 -7.07 -19.35 8.29
C ARG A 629 -8.56 -19.45 8.01
N ILE A 630 -9.05 -18.78 6.96
CA ILE A 630 -10.43 -18.95 6.50
C ILE A 630 -10.60 -20.35 5.86
N ASP A 631 -9.53 -20.89 5.28
CA ASP A 631 -9.50 -22.24 4.72
C ASP A 631 -9.41 -23.30 5.84
N GLY A 632 -10.53 -23.97 6.13
CA GLY A 632 -10.61 -25.01 7.17
C GLY A 632 -10.80 -24.50 8.60
N GLY A 633 -10.93 -23.19 8.81
CA GLY A 633 -11.24 -22.60 10.11
C GLY A 633 -12.72 -22.76 10.51
N ASP A 634 -13.00 -22.66 11.81
CA ASP A 634 -14.38 -22.64 12.29
C ASP A 634 -15.12 -21.35 11.81
N PRO A 635 -16.46 -21.31 11.80
CA PRO A 635 -17.19 -20.12 11.35
C PRO A 635 -16.95 -18.85 12.19
N SER A 636 -16.51 -18.99 13.45
CA SER A 636 -16.22 -17.89 14.37
C SER A 636 -14.85 -17.27 14.09
N GLU A 637 -13.83 -18.10 13.92
CA GLU A 637 -12.47 -17.77 13.48
C GLU A 637 -12.53 -17.12 12.10
N SER A 638 -13.21 -17.76 11.15
CA SER A 638 -13.41 -17.22 9.80
C SER A 638 -14.04 -15.83 9.82
N LYS A 639 -15.08 -15.62 10.66
CA LYS A 639 -15.70 -14.30 10.82
C LYS A 639 -14.70 -13.25 11.32
N LYS A 640 -13.84 -13.58 12.29
CA LYS A 640 -12.81 -12.66 12.80
C LYS A 640 -11.79 -12.33 11.70
N CYS A 641 -11.29 -13.35 10.99
CA CYS A 641 -10.37 -13.16 9.87
C CYS A 641 -10.99 -12.26 8.78
N ILE A 642 -12.25 -12.48 8.42
CA ILE A 642 -12.97 -11.64 7.46
C ILE A 642 -13.09 -10.19 7.94
N ALA A 643 -13.36 -9.96 9.24
CA ALA A 643 -13.44 -8.61 9.79
C ALA A 643 -12.07 -7.90 9.71
N LEU A 644 -10.97 -8.61 10.01
CA LEU A 644 -9.61 -8.08 9.88
C LEU A 644 -9.25 -7.78 8.42
N LEU A 645 -9.57 -8.69 7.48
CA LEU A 645 -9.40 -8.44 6.04
C LEU A 645 -10.19 -7.22 5.58
N THR A 646 -11.43 -7.05 6.07
CA THR A 646 -12.25 -5.88 5.74
C THR A 646 -11.61 -4.58 6.25
N SER A 647 -11.01 -4.61 7.45
CA SER A 647 -10.24 -3.47 7.97
C SER A 647 -9.02 -3.14 7.10
N CYS A 648 -8.31 -4.16 6.61
CA CYS A 648 -7.20 -3.98 5.66
C CYS A 648 -7.68 -3.35 4.34
N ILE A 649 -8.80 -3.81 3.80
CA ILE A 649 -9.42 -3.26 2.59
C ILE A 649 -9.81 -1.78 2.78
N GLN A 650 -10.30 -1.40 3.96
CA GLN A 650 -10.63 0.00 4.27
C GLN A 650 -9.39 0.89 4.41
N ALA A 651 -8.30 0.34 4.94
CA ALA A 651 -7.04 1.07 5.12
C ALA A 651 -6.25 1.24 3.80
N ASP A 652 -6.25 0.21 2.95
CA ASP A 652 -5.67 0.24 1.61
C ASP A 652 -6.51 -0.58 0.63
N GLY A 653 -7.38 0.11 -0.10
CA GLY A 653 -8.31 -0.51 -1.04
C GLY A 653 -7.64 -1.22 -2.23
N SER A 654 -6.35 -0.95 -2.48
CA SER A 654 -5.60 -1.61 -3.57
C SER A 654 -5.40 -3.10 -3.32
N CYS A 655 -5.44 -3.55 -2.06
CA CYS A 655 -5.25 -4.95 -1.68
C CYS A 655 -6.36 -5.89 -2.20
N ARG A 656 -7.52 -5.36 -2.64
CA ARG A 656 -8.59 -6.17 -3.25
C ARG A 656 -8.10 -7.01 -4.43
N HIS A 657 -7.24 -6.45 -5.28
CA HIS A 657 -6.67 -7.17 -6.43
C HIS A 657 -5.91 -8.40 -5.96
N TYR A 658 -5.05 -8.22 -4.95
CA TYR A 658 -4.28 -9.31 -4.34
C TYR A 658 -5.19 -10.37 -3.72
N LEU A 659 -6.24 -9.96 -2.99
CA LEU A 659 -7.18 -10.89 -2.36
C LEU A 659 -7.97 -11.69 -3.40
N VAL A 660 -8.46 -11.04 -4.46
CA VAL A 660 -9.21 -11.73 -5.53
C VAL A 660 -8.35 -12.78 -6.22
N ASP A 661 -7.10 -12.47 -6.50
CA ASP A 661 -6.18 -13.37 -7.22
C ASP A 661 -5.75 -14.58 -6.35
N ASN A 662 -5.52 -14.39 -5.04
CA ASN A 662 -4.90 -15.40 -4.18
C ASN A 662 -5.86 -16.15 -3.23
N MET A 663 -7.04 -15.58 -2.94
CA MET A 663 -7.95 -16.17 -1.96
C MET A 663 -8.76 -17.31 -2.57
N LYS A 664 -8.92 -18.41 -1.81
CA LYS A 664 -9.85 -19.50 -2.16
C LYS A 664 -11.29 -19.04 -1.99
N LYS A 665 -12.13 -19.32 -2.98
CA LYS A 665 -13.51 -18.80 -3.06
C LYS A 665 -14.50 -19.74 -2.37
N GLU A 666 -14.21 -21.03 -2.38
CA GLU A 666 -15.03 -22.10 -1.83
C GLU A 666 -15.31 -21.91 -0.32
N PRO A 667 -14.33 -21.64 0.55
CA PRO A 667 -14.59 -21.46 1.98
C PRO A 667 -15.56 -20.30 2.27
N ILE A 668 -15.48 -19.23 1.49
CA ILE A 668 -16.32 -18.03 1.66
C ILE A 668 -17.76 -18.33 1.27
N VAL A 669 -17.95 -19.04 0.14
CA VAL A 669 -19.27 -19.48 -0.30
C VAL A 669 -19.87 -20.47 0.70
N HIS A 670 -19.05 -21.37 1.27
CA HIS A 670 -19.48 -22.30 2.32
C HIS A 670 -19.95 -21.59 3.60
N LEU A 671 -19.38 -20.44 3.97
CA LEU A 671 -19.85 -19.67 5.14
C LEU A 671 -21.26 -19.09 4.97
N LEU A 672 -21.76 -18.98 3.74
CA LEU A 672 -23.16 -18.64 3.48
C LEU A 672 -24.11 -19.81 3.74
N VAL A 673 -23.58 -21.03 3.72
CA VAL A 673 -24.32 -22.29 3.97
C VAL A 673 -24.29 -22.58 5.48
N GLY A 674 -25.27 -22.08 6.22
CA GLY A 674 -25.47 -22.46 7.62
C GLY A 674 -26.20 -21.42 8.48
N ASN A 675 -26.55 -21.84 9.71
CA ASN A 675 -27.32 -21.02 10.66
C ASN A 675 -26.48 -19.92 11.37
N HIS A 676 -25.25 -19.67 10.93
CA HIS A 676 -24.35 -18.68 11.55
C HIS A 676 -24.55 -17.29 10.95
N HIS A 677 -25.67 -16.63 11.25
CA HIS A 677 -26.06 -15.33 10.67
C HIS A 677 -24.96 -14.24 10.69
N LYS A 678 -24.10 -14.23 11.71
CA LYS A 678 -23.00 -13.24 11.81
C LYS A 678 -21.83 -13.56 10.87
N ALA A 679 -21.49 -14.84 10.70
CA ALA A 679 -20.41 -15.28 9.82
C ALA A 679 -20.83 -15.17 8.35
N SER A 680 -22.06 -15.58 8.04
CA SER A 680 -22.62 -15.46 6.69
C SER A 680 -22.79 -14.01 6.25
N ALA A 681 -23.23 -13.12 7.14
CA ALA A 681 -23.23 -11.68 6.86
C ALA A 681 -21.80 -11.13 6.62
N ALA A 682 -20.79 -11.59 7.38
CA ALA A 682 -19.40 -11.18 7.15
C ALA A 682 -18.89 -11.65 5.78
N ALA A 683 -19.16 -12.91 5.42
CA ALA A 683 -18.82 -13.48 4.13
C ALA A 683 -19.46 -12.70 2.96
N LEU A 684 -20.75 -12.38 3.05
CA LEU A 684 -21.43 -11.58 2.04
C LEU A 684 -20.82 -10.16 1.91
N ASN A 685 -20.49 -9.52 3.04
CA ASN A 685 -19.84 -8.22 3.01
C ASN A 685 -18.47 -8.29 2.33
N LEU A 686 -17.65 -9.29 2.65
CA LEU A 686 -16.36 -9.51 2.00
C LEU A 686 -16.52 -9.75 0.50
N MET A 687 -17.45 -10.64 0.09
CA MET A 687 -17.74 -10.86 -1.33
C MET A 687 -18.13 -9.57 -2.04
N SER A 688 -18.96 -8.73 -1.40
CA SER A 688 -19.35 -7.44 -1.97
C SER A 688 -18.21 -6.44 -2.07
N GLU A 689 -17.24 -6.47 -1.14
CA GLU A 689 -16.01 -5.66 -1.23
C GLU A 689 -15.11 -6.11 -2.37
N LEU A 690 -14.98 -7.42 -2.60
CA LEU A 690 -14.08 -7.99 -3.60
C LEU A 690 -14.55 -7.80 -5.04
N VAL A 691 -15.84 -7.51 -5.24
CA VAL A 691 -16.40 -7.08 -6.52
C VAL A 691 -16.03 -5.62 -6.86
N CYS A 692 -15.59 -4.81 -5.88
CA CYS A 692 -15.25 -3.41 -6.09
C CYS A 692 -13.85 -3.22 -6.72
N LEU A 693 -13.62 -3.81 -7.89
CA LEU A 693 -12.37 -3.69 -8.67
C LEU A 693 -12.48 -2.60 -9.73
N ASN A 694 -11.35 -2.01 -10.13
CA ASN A 694 -11.34 -0.93 -11.12
C ASN A 694 -11.58 -1.41 -12.57
N ARG A 695 -11.31 -2.68 -12.87
CA ARG A 695 -11.49 -3.27 -14.20
C ARG A 695 -12.70 -4.19 -14.25
N THR A 696 -13.61 -3.93 -15.18
CA THR A 696 -14.81 -4.77 -15.34
C THR A 696 -14.44 -6.17 -15.78
N THR A 697 -13.37 -6.35 -16.56
CA THR A 697 -12.85 -7.67 -16.92
C THR A 697 -12.46 -8.52 -15.71
N GLN A 698 -11.81 -7.93 -14.70
CA GLN A 698 -11.44 -8.61 -13.46
C GLN A 698 -12.67 -8.94 -12.60
N ILE A 699 -13.64 -8.02 -12.51
CA ILE A 699 -14.93 -8.29 -11.84
C ILE A 699 -15.60 -9.50 -12.48
N LEU A 700 -15.68 -9.55 -13.81
CA LEU A 700 -16.27 -10.66 -14.54
C LEU A 700 -15.48 -11.97 -14.37
N GLY A 701 -14.15 -11.90 -14.28
CA GLY A 701 -13.29 -13.05 -13.96
C GLY A 701 -13.62 -13.63 -12.59
N PHE A 702 -13.62 -12.79 -11.56
CA PHE A 702 -13.98 -13.18 -10.19
C PHE A 702 -15.39 -13.77 -10.09
N LEU A 703 -16.39 -13.14 -10.72
CA LEU A 703 -17.76 -13.65 -10.72
C LEU A 703 -17.88 -15.01 -11.43
N LYS A 704 -17.10 -15.25 -12.50
CA LYS A 704 -17.06 -16.55 -13.20
C LYS A 704 -16.44 -17.63 -12.32
N GLU A 705 -15.35 -17.32 -11.61
CA GLU A 705 -14.75 -18.24 -10.64
C GLU A 705 -15.74 -18.58 -9.51
N LEU A 706 -16.40 -17.57 -8.95
CA LEU A 706 -17.45 -17.78 -7.95
C LEU A 706 -18.59 -18.67 -8.46
N LYS A 707 -18.99 -18.50 -9.73
CA LYS A 707 -20.08 -19.28 -10.34
C LYS A 707 -19.68 -20.73 -10.62
N ASN A 708 -18.42 -20.97 -10.98
CA ASN A 708 -17.90 -22.27 -11.42
C ASN A 708 -17.35 -23.14 -10.27
N GLY A 709 -17.60 -22.76 -9.01
CA GLY A 709 -17.10 -23.50 -7.83
C GLY A 709 -17.47 -24.98 -7.82
N VAL A 710 -16.56 -25.81 -7.29
CA VAL A 710 -16.52 -27.27 -7.48
C VAL A 710 -17.70 -28.02 -6.83
N CYS A 711 -18.33 -27.49 -5.78
CA CYS A 711 -19.22 -28.29 -4.92
C CYS A 711 -20.72 -27.96 -5.01
N LEU A 712 -21.10 -26.68 -5.15
CA LEU A 712 -22.50 -26.23 -5.16
C LEU A 712 -22.63 -24.95 -6.01
N ASN A 713 -23.76 -24.79 -6.71
CA ASN A 713 -24.03 -23.58 -7.47
C ASN A 713 -24.19 -22.38 -6.51
N THR A 714 -23.22 -21.46 -6.53
CA THR A 714 -23.20 -20.25 -5.70
C THR A 714 -24.47 -19.41 -5.82
N MET A 715 -25.13 -19.40 -6.99
CA MET A 715 -26.41 -18.71 -7.17
C MET A 715 -27.52 -19.33 -6.32
N HIS A 716 -27.54 -20.66 -6.20
CA HIS A 716 -28.51 -21.37 -5.36
C HIS A 716 -28.24 -21.15 -3.87
N ILE A 717 -26.96 -21.13 -3.46
CA ILE A 717 -26.58 -20.79 -2.09
C ILE A 717 -27.03 -19.38 -1.73
N LEU A 718 -26.77 -18.39 -2.60
CA LEU A 718 -27.20 -17.02 -2.39
C LEU A 718 -28.72 -16.87 -2.37
N LEU A 719 -29.46 -17.65 -3.17
CA LEU A 719 -30.92 -17.69 -3.12
C LEU A 719 -31.43 -18.19 -1.77
N VAL A 720 -30.90 -19.31 -1.28
CA VAL A 720 -31.27 -19.86 0.04
C VAL A 720 -30.89 -18.88 1.14
N TYR A 721 -29.70 -18.26 1.05
CA TYR A 721 -29.27 -17.23 1.98
C TYR A 721 -30.23 -16.03 1.97
N LEU A 722 -30.62 -15.52 0.80
CA LEU A 722 -31.54 -14.39 0.65
C LEU A 722 -32.87 -14.66 1.36
N GLN A 723 -33.41 -15.87 1.23
CA GLN A 723 -34.66 -16.30 1.86
C GLN A 723 -34.56 -16.41 3.40
N GLN A 724 -33.38 -16.70 3.94
CA GLN A 724 -33.16 -16.89 5.38
C GLN A 724 -32.59 -15.67 6.10
N ALA A 725 -31.95 -14.76 5.37
CA ALA A 725 -31.23 -13.63 5.91
C ALA A 725 -32.17 -12.52 6.42
N PRO A 726 -31.72 -11.71 7.41
CA PRO A 726 -32.47 -10.53 7.80
C PRO A 726 -32.55 -9.52 6.65
N VAL A 727 -33.65 -8.77 6.57
CA VAL A 727 -33.94 -7.79 5.50
C VAL A 727 -32.79 -6.80 5.24
N VAL A 728 -32.00 -6.48 6.26
CA VAL A 728 -30.81 -5.59 6.14
C VAL A 728 -29.74 -6.15 5.18
N GLN A 729 -29.64 -7.47 5.02
CA GLN A 729 -28.67 -8.12 4.12
C GLN A 729 -29.25 -8.37 2.72
N HIS A 730 -30.57 -8.24 2.54
CA HIS A 730 -31.24 -8.50 1.26
C HIS A 730 -30.66 -7.68 0.11
N PRO A 731 -30.38 -6.35 0.24
CA PRO A 731 -29.85 -5.57 -0.87
C PRO A 731 -28.53 -6.12 -1.42
N LEU A 732 -27.58 -6.45 -0.56
CA LEU A 732 -26.28 -6.97 -0.99
C LEU A 732 -26.39 -8.37 -1.59
N ALA A 733 -27.17 -9.25 -0.96
CA ALA A 733 -27.40 -10.61 -1.47
C ALA A 733 -28.08 -10.58 -2.85
N ALA A 734 -29.11 -9.75 -3.01
CA ALA A 734 -29.78 -9.54 -4.28
C ALA A 734 -28.84 -8.96 -5.34
N ALA A 735 -28.03 -7.95 -5.01
CA ALA A 735 -27.06 -7.38 -5.94
C ALA A 735 -26.03 -8.42 -6.42
N MET A 736 -25.48 -9.22 -5.50
CA MET A 736 -24.55 -10.31 -5.83
C MET A 736 -25.21 -11.38 -6.72
N LEU A 737 -26.45 -11.77 -6.41
CA LEU A 737 -27.20 -12.77 -7.19
C LEU A 737 -27.50 -12.27 -8.61
N LEU A 738 -27.88 -10.99 -8.76
CA LEU A 738 -28.10 -10.36 -10.07
C LEU A 738 -26.82 -10.31 -10.90
N GLN A 739 -25.68 -9.99 -10.29
CA GLN A 739 -24.40 -9.96 -11.00
C GLN A 739 -23.97 -11.34 -11.49
N LEU A 740 -24.24 -12.41 -10.73
CA LEU A 740 -23.98 -13.79 -11.16
C LEU A 740 -24.96 -14.27 -12.25
N ASP A 741 -26.24 -13.86 -12.18
CA ASP A 741 -27.23 -14.14 -13.22
C ASP A 741 -26.86 -13.44 -14.54
N LEU A 742 -26.31 -12.23 -14.46
CA LEU A 742 -25.88 -11.43 -15.62
C LEU A 742 -24.77 -12.07 -16.45
N LEU A 743 -24.05 -13.05 -15.89
CA LEU A 743 -23.09 -13.87 -16.65
C LEU A 743 -23.77 -14.81 -17.65
N GLY A 744 -25.06 -15.11 -17.46
CA GLY A 744 -25.89 -15.91 -18.36
C GLY A 744 -26.58 -15.06 -19.44
N ASP A 745 -27.63 -15.63 -20.04
CA ASP A 745 -28.43 -14.95 -21.06
C ASP A 745 -29.56 -14.11 -20.39
N PRO A 746 -29.54 -12.77 -20.50
CA PRO A 746 -30.57 -11.91 -19.92
C PRO A 746 -31.94 -12.06 -20.60
N SER A 747 -32.01 -12.66 -21.79
CA SER A 747 -33.28 -12.86 -22.51
C SER A 747 -34.10 -14.05 -21.99
N GLN A 748 -33.47 -14.97 -21.25
CA GLN A 748 -34.13 -16.14 -20.70
C GLN A 748 -34.67 -15.87 -19.31
N TYR A 749 -35.76 -16.57 -18.96
CA TYR A 749 -36.33 -16.54 -17.62
C TYR A 749 -35.37 -17.15 -16.59
N SER A 750 -35.21 -16.50 -15.43
CA SER A 750 -34.37 -16.96 -14.34
C SER A 750 -35.08 -16.72 -13.01
N VAL A 751 -35.30 -17.79 -12.24
CA VAL A 751 -35.89 -17.71 -10.89
C VAL A 751 -35.01 -16.85 -9.97
N PHE A 752 -33.68 -16.94 -10.12
CA PHE A 752 -32.73 -16.16 -9.34
C PHE A 752 -32.90 -14.65 -9.56
N ARG A 753 -33.19 -14.25 -10.80
CA ARG A 753 -33.40 -12.85 -11.17
C ARG A 753 -34.68 -12.30 -10.57
N GLU A 754 -35.80 -13.00 -10.75
CA GLU A 754 -37.09 -12.55 -10.21
C GLU A 754 -37.02 -12.39 -8.69
N GLU A 755 -36.50 -13.40 -7.98
CA GLU A 755 -36.40 -13.35 -6.52
C GLU A 755 -35.45 -12.23 -6.05
N ALA A 756 -34.31 -12.02 -6.74
CA ALA A 756 -33.39 -10.96 -6.39
C ALA A 756 -33.99 -9.56 -6.61
N ILE A 757 -34.73 -9.36 -7.70
CA ILE A 757 -35.40 -8.08 -7.97
C ILE A 757 -36.51 -7.84 -6.95
N ASP A 758 -37.36 -8.84 -6.69
CA ASP A 758 -38.43 -8.70 -5.70
C ASP A 758 -37.88 -8.42 -4.29
N ALA A 759 -36.79 -9.08 -3.89
CA ALA A 759 -36.13 -8.80 -2.62
C ALA A 759 -35.50 -7.40 -2.56
N MET A 760 -34.90 -6.93 -3.66
CA MET A 760 -34.38 -5.56 -3.76
C MET A 760 -35.50 -4.52 -3.66
N VAL A 761 -36.60 -4.74 -4.37
CA VAL A 761 -37.80 -3.88 -4.33
C VAL A 761 -38.37 -3.84 -2.92
N ALA A 762 -38.57 -5.00 -2.29
CA ALA A 762 -39.04 -5.07 -0.92
C ALA A 762 -38.10 -4.32 0.03
N ALA A 763 -36.79 -4.49 -0.09
CA ALA A 763 -35.83 -3.77 0.75
C ALA A 763 -35.88 -2.24 0.56
N LEU A 764 -36.06 -1.75 -0.67
CA LEU A 764 -36.24 -0.33 -0.97
C LEU A 764 -37.56 0.22 -0.40
N GLU A 765 -38.66 -0.52 -0.51
CA GLU A 765 -39.97 -0.13 0.04
C GLU A 765 -39.97 -0.08 1.58
N HIS A 766 -39.25 -1.00 2.23
CA HIS A 766 -39.11 -1.02 3.69
C HIS A 766 -38.03 -0.06 4.22
N SER A 767 -37.22 0.53 3.33
CA SER A 767 -36.08 1.37 3.67
C SER A 767 -36.39 2.58 4.58
N PRO A 768 -37.56 3.25 4.53
CA PRO A 768 -37.86 4.40 5.41
C PRO A 768 -37.76 4.09 6.91
N HIS A 769 -37.90 2.82 7.29
CA HIS A 769 -37.96 2.39 8.69
C HIS A 769 -36.59 2.15 9.33
N SER A 770 -35.50 2.10 8.56
CA SER A 770 -34.16 1.77 9.08
C SER A 770 -33.05 2.44 8.30
N ARG A 771 -32.28 3.31 8.97
CA ARG A 771 -31.09 3.95 8.40
C ARG A 771 -30.08 2.92 7.87
N LYS A 772 -29.85 1.84 8.61
CA LYS A 772 -28.90 0.79 8.20
C LYS A 772 -29.37 0.08 6.94
N LEU A 773 -30.68 -0.14 6.78
CA LEU A 773 -31.25 -0.71 5.55
C LEU A 773 -31.07 0.25 4.36
N GLN A 774 -31.30 1.56 4.56
CA GLN A 774 -31.07 2.56 3.51
C GLN A 774 -29.61 2.62 3.06
N GLU A 775 -28.66 2.55 4.00
CA GLU A 775 -27.23 2.48 3.68
C GLU A 775 -26.87 1.23 2.87
N GLN A 776 -27.48 0.07 3.19
CA GLN A 776 -27.28 -1.16 2.43
C GLN A 776 -27.94 -1.12 1.04
N CYS A 777 -29.13 -0.54 0.91
CA CYS A 777 -29.76 -0.29 -0.39
C CYS A 777 -28.90 0.62 -1.27
N ALA A 778 -28.39 1.73 -0.71
CA ALA A 778 -27.50 2.64 -1.42
C ALA A 778 -26.25 1.92 -1.92
N ARG A 779 -25.60 1.14 -1.04
CA ARG A 779 -24.42 0.33 -1.37
C ARG A 779 -24.72 -0.68 -2.48
N ALA A 780 -25.84 -1.40 -2.40
CA ALA A 780 -26.23 -2.38 -3.39
C ALA A 780 -26.48 -1.76 -4.78
N LEU A 781 -27.14 -0.61 -4.84
CA LEU A 781 -27.37 0.13 -6.09
C LEU A 781 -26.05 0.60 -6.73
N LEU A 782 -25.11 1.09 -5.92
CA LEU A 782 -23.77 1.48 -6.40
C LEU A 782 -22.95 0.25 -6.86
N LEU A 783 -23.09 -0.88 -6.18
CA LEU A 783 -22.48 -2.15 -6.62
C LEU A 783 -22.99 -2.59 -8.00
N LEU A 784 -24.28 -2.44 -8.27
CA LEU A 784 -24.87 -2.75 -9.57
C LEU A 784 -24.31 -1.86 -10.69
N ALA A 785 -24.09 -0.58 -10.42
CA ALA A 785 -23.44 0.33 -11.37
C ALA A 785 -22.02 -0.15 -11.75
N GLY A 786 -21.32 -0.84 -10.86
CA GLY A 786 -20.12 -1.64 -11.17
C GLY A 786 -18.95 -0.86 -11.77
N ARG A 787 -18.79 0.42 -11.39
CA ARG A 787 -17.62 1.24 -11.73
C ARG A 787 -16.94 1.71 -10.46
N PHE A 788 -15.67 1.32 -10.28
CA PHE A 788 -14.90 1.62 -9.06
C PHE A 788 -13.52 2.19 -9.38
N SER A 789 -12.98 2.98 -8.46
CA SER A 789 -11.58 3.41 -8.48
C SER A 789 -10.64 2.25 -8.15
N SER A 790 -9.32 2.47 -8.25
CA SER A 790 -8.33 1.50 -7.78
C SER A 790 -8.37 1.26 -6.26
N SER A 791 -8.93 2.19 -5.48
CA SER A 791 -9.19 2.04 -4.05
C SER A 791 -10.56 1.40 -3.76
N GLY A 792 -11.34 1.04 -4.79
CA GLY A 792 -12.67 0.43 -4.66
C GLY A 792 -13.80 1.41 -4.37
N GLU A 793 -13.57 2.72 -4.48
CA GLU A 793 -14.62 3.72 -4.29
C GLU A 793 -15.54 3.79 -5.51
N PRO A 794 -16.87 3.93 -5.35
CA PRO A 794 -17.80 4.00 -6.46
C PRO A 794 -17.62 5.31 -7.24
N ILE A 795 -17.30 5.20 -8.53
CA ILE A 795 -17.02 6.35 -9.42
C ILE A 795 -18.09 6.53 -10.52
N ALA A 796 -19.19 5.78 -10.44
CA ALA A 796 -20.28 5.87 -11.40
C ALA A 796 -20.88 7.29 -11.48
N GLU A 797 -20.92 8.01 -10.36
CA GLU A 797 -21.37 9.39 -10.29
C GLU A 797 -20.46 10.33 -11.10
N ALA A 798 -19.16 10.33 -10.82
CA ALA A 798 -18.18 11.16 -11.52
C ALA A 798 -18.19 10.89 -13.04
N TRP A 799 -18.35 9.63 -13.44
CA TRP A 799 -18.52 9.25 -14.85
C TRP A 799 -19.77 9.86 -15.49
N LEU A 800 -20.92 9.83 -14.80
CA LEU A 800 -22.18 10.41 -15.30
C LEU A 800 -22.14 11.94 -15.35
N LEU A 801 -21.59 12.59 -14.32
CA LEU A 801 -21.45 14.05 -14.26
C LEU A 801 -20.58 14.57 -15.41
N LYS A 802 -19.46 13.89 -15.67
CA LYS A 802 -18.61 14.17 -16.82
C LYS A 802 -19.37 14.01 -18.15
N ARG A 803 -20.24 13.01 -18.26
CA ARG A 803 -21.10 12.81 -19.44
C ARG A 803 -22.10 13.95 -19.63
N ALA A 804 -22.56 14.58 -18.54
CA ALA A 804 -23.40 15.77 -18.55
C ALA A 804 -22.62 17.09 -18.79
N GLY A 805 -21.28 17.02 -18.86
CA GLY A 805 -20.41 18.18 -19.12
C GLY A 805 -19.97 18.93 -17.87
N LEU A 806 -20.20 18.39 -16.67
CA LEU A 806 -19.66 18.93 -15.43
C LEU A 806 -18.24 18.37 -15.22
N ASP A 807 -17.23 19.23 -15.31
CA ASP A 807 -15.81 18.83 -15.16
C ASP A 807 -15.34 19.17 -13.73
N ASP A 808 -15.53 18.23 -12.81
CA ASP A 808 -15.01 18.36 -11.44
C ASP A 808 -13.51 18.12 -11.37
N SER A 809 -12.80 18.83 -10.48
CA SER A 809 -11.39 18.57 -10.15
C SER A 809 -11.13 17.14 -9.65
N LEU A 810 -12.16 16.41 -9.23
CA LEU A 810 -12.13 14.97 -8.92
C LEU A 810 -11.81 14.10 -10.16
N SER A 811 -12.10 14.59 -11.37
CA SER A 811 -11.76 13.92 -12.65
C SER A 811 -10.24 13.83 -12.89
N GLU A 812 -9.43 14.66 -12.24
CA GLU A 812 -7.97 14.52 -12.30
C GLU A 812 -7.43 13.35 -11.45
N SER A 813 -8.05 13.06 -10.29
CA SER A 813 -7.75 11.87 -9.49
C SER A 813 -8.08 10.60 -10.29
N PHE A 814 -9.26 10.58 -10.93
CA PHE A 814 -9.69 9.53 -11.85
C PHE A 814 -8.71 9.25 -12.99
N ARG A 815 -8.01 10.28 -13.52
CA ARG A 815 -6.98 10.09 -14.55
C ARG A 815 -5.62 9.66 -14.03
N ARG A 816 -5.23 10.04 -12.80
CA ARG A 816 -3.88 9.76 -12.27
C ARG A 816 -3.70 8.30 -11.85
N THR A 817 -4.77 7.60 -11.47
CA THR A 817 -4.69 6.20 -10.99
C THR A 817 -4.93 5.15 -12.08
N GLU A 818 -5.60 5.50 -13.18
CA GLU A 818 -5.79 4.62 -14.33
C GLU A 818 -4.64 4.77 -15.34
N ILE A 819 -3.49 4.18 -15.03
CA ILE A 819 -2.37 4.06 -15.99
C ILE A 819 -2.74 2.99 -17.03
N PHE A 820 -3.67 3.31 -17.93
CA PHE A 820 -3.77 2.59 -19.19
C PHE A 820 -2.52 2.93 -20.00
N LYS A 821 -1.54 2.01 -20.01
CA LYS A 821 -0.36 2.10 -20.89
C LYS A 821 -0.77 2.14 -22.37
N ASP A 822 -1.97 1.68 -22.71
CA ASP A 822 -2.53 1.64 -24.05
C ASP A 822 -3.96 2.23 -24.10
N LYS A 823 -4.20 3.14 -25.04
CA LYS A 823 -5.52 3.75 -25.29
C LYS A 823 -6.55 2.74 -25.81
N SER A 824 -6.09 1.69 -26.51
CA SER A 824 -6.97 0.65 -27.07
C SER A 824 -7.63 -0.18 -25.95
N ALA A 825 -6.84 -0.57 -24.94
CA ALA A 825 -7.32 -1.30 -23.77
C ALA A 825 -8.37 -0.51 -22.97
N ARG A 826 -8.21 0.82 -22.87
CA ARG A 826 -9.21 1.69 -22.24
C ARG A 826 -10.54 1.70 -23.00
N ALA A 827 -10.47 1.79 -24.33
CA ALA A 827 -11.66 1.81 -25.17
C ALA A 827 -12.42 0.47 -25.11
N GLU A 828 -11.68 -0.64 -25.08
CA GLU A 828 -12.29 -1.97 -24.95
C GLU A 828 -12.92 -2.19 -23.57
N GLU A 829 -12.25 -1.80 -22.48
CA GLU A 829 -12.86 -1.84 -21.14
C GLU A 829 -14.14 -1.00 -21.07
N GLU A 830 -14.14 0.23 -21.61
CA GLU A 830 -15.33 1.08 -21.62
C GLU A 830 -16.49 0.44 -22.41
N ARG A 831 -16.17 -0.20 -23.54
CA ARG A 831 -17.16 -0.96 -24.33
C ARG A 831 -17.74 -2.13 -23.54
N ILE A 832 -16.91 -2.87 -22.81
CA ILE A 832 -17.35 -3.99 -21.95
C ILE A 832 -18.26 -3.45 -20.83
N VAL A 833 -17.91 -2.32 -20.23
CA VAL A 833 -18.72 -1.70 -19.17
C VAL A 833 -20.08 -1.26 -19.71
N GLU A 834 -20.12 -0.57 -20.85
CA GLU A 834 -21.36 -0.12 -21.48
C GLU A 834 -22.26 -1.29 -21.86
N GLU A 835 -21.71 -2.36 -22.46
CA GLU A 835 -22.47 -3.56 -22.82
C GLU A 835 -23.01 -4.28 -21.57
N ARG A 836 -22.21 -4.36 -20.49
CA ARG A 836 -22.65 -4.92 -19.20
C ARG A 836 -23.82 -4.11 -18.62
N LEU A 837 -23.69 -2.78 -18.55
CA LEU A 837 -24.75 -1.91 -18.02
C LEU A 837 -26.01 -1.95 -18.87
N LYS A 838 -25.87 -2.06 -20.19
CA LYS A 838 -27.01 -2.25 -21.10
C LYS A 838 -27.75 -3.56 -20.83
N LYS A 839 -27.04 -4.68 -20.67
CA LYS A 839 -27.64 -5.98 -20.33
C LYS A 839 -28.33 -5.93 -18.96
N LEU A 840 -27.69 -5.30 -17.97
CA LEU A 840 -28.25 -5.14 -16.64
C LEU A 840 -29.50 -4.25 -16.64
N ALA A 841 -29.49 -3.15 -17.40
CA ALA A 841 -30.66 -2.29 -17.56
C ALA A 841 -31.83 -3.09 -18.17
N LEU A 842 -31.58 -3.85 -19.25
CA LEU A 842 -32.61 -4.68 -19.89
C LEU A 842 -33.16 -5.75 -18.93
N MET A 843 -32.28 -6.37 -18.13
CA MET A 843 -32.66 -7.34 -17.09
C MET A 843 -33.63 -6.74 -16.06
N LEU A 844 -33.31 -5.56 -15.51
CA LEU A 844 -34.15 -4.86 -14.54
C LEU A 844 -35.47 -4.37 -15.15
N LEU A 845 -35.57 -4.30 -16.48
CA LEU A 845 -36.79 -3.90 -17.18
C LEU A 845 -37.75 -5.03 -17.50
N ASN A 846 -37.21 -6.17 -17.91
CA ASN A 846 -38.01 -7.33 -18.26
C ASN A 846 -38.67 -7.96 -17.02
N SER A 847 -38.11 -7.71 -15.84
CA SER A 847 -38.52 -8.28 -14.56
C SER A 847 -38.91 -7.17 -13.58
N GLY A 848 -40.19 -7.07 -13.19
CA GLY A 848 -40.63 -6.18 -12.10
C GLY A 848 -40.50 -4.66 -12.31
N SER A 849 -40.26 -4.18 -13.54
CA SER A 849 -39.84 -2.79 -13.83
C SER A 849 -40.69 -1.68 -13.21
N LYS A 850 -42.02 -1.77 -13.25
CA LYS A 850 -42.88 -0.75 -12.65
C LYS A 850 -42.68 -0.64 -11.14
N LYS A 851 -42.60 -1.78 -10.43
CA LYS A 851 -42.40 -1.80 -8.98
C LYS A 851 -41.03 -1.25 -8.62
N PHE A 852 -39.98 -1.69 -9.33
CA PHE A 852 -38.62 -1.22 -9.12
C PHE A 852 -38.47 0.30 -9.32
N LEU A 853 -38.99 0.84 -10.43
CA LEU A 853 -38.95 2.29 -10.68
C LEU A 853 -39.77 3.07 -9.64
N THR A 854 -40.89 2.52 -9.18
CA THR A 854 -41.71 3.16 -8.13
C THR A 854 -40.97 3.20 -6.80
N ALA A 855 -40.32 2.10 -6.41
CA ALA A 855 -39.51 2.03 -5.21
C ALA A 855 -38.34 3.03 -5.24
N LEU A 856 -37.65 3.16 -6.39
CA LEU A 856 -36.61 4.17 -6.59
C LEU A 856 -37.17 5.61 -6.49
N SER A 857 -38.33 5.88 -7.11
CA SER A 857 -39.00 7.20 -7.06
C SER A 857 -39.33 7.62 -5.62
N ASN A 858 -39.85 6.68 -4.81
CA ASN A 858 -40.12 6.92 -3.40
C ASN A 858 -38.83 7.18 -2.61
N CYS A 859 -37.77 6.40 -2.86
CA CYS A 859 -36.47 6.60 -2.19
C CYS A 859 -35.81 7.94 -2.54
N ILE A 860 -35.99 8.45 -3.76
CA ILE A 860 -35.52 9.81 -4.15
C ILE A 860 -36.25 10.89 -3.32
N SER A 861 -37.49 10.64 -2.92
CA SER A 861 -38.31 11.59 -2.17
C SER A 861 -37.99 11.57 -0.68
N ASP A 862 -37.95 10.36 -0.10
CA ASP A 862 -37.99 10.14 1.36
C ASP A 862 -36.70 9.53 1.95
N GLY A 863 -35.69 9.24 1.11
CA GLY A 863 -34.46 8.59 1.53
C GLY A 863 -33.44 9.52 2.19
N ILE A 864 -32.48 8.93 2.91
CA ILE A 864 -31.26 9.63 3.35
C ILE A 864 -30.42 10.07 2.12
N PRO A 865 -29.56 11.10 2.26
CA PRO A 865 -28.79 11.64 1.13
C PRO A 865 -28.01 10.58 0.32
N SER A 866 -27.40 9.59 0.99
CA SER A 866 -26.66 8.52 0.30
C SER A 866 -27.56 7.62 -0.55
N LEU A 867 -28.78 7.34 -0.10
CA LEU A 867 -29.77 6.55 -0.84
C LEU A 867 -30.35 7.35 -2.01
N VAL A 868 -30.73 8.62 -1.77
CA VAL A 868 -31.23 9.51 -2.83
C VAL A 868 -30.21 9.60 -3.97
N ARG A 869 -28.93 9.82 -3.63
CA ARG A 869 -27.84 9.91 -4.60
C ARG A 869 -27.62 8.59 -5.36
N ALA A 870 -27.63 7.45 -4.66
CA ALA A 870 -27.54 6.14 -5.29
C ALA A 870 -28.72 5.84 -6.24
N CYS A 871 -29.95 6.24 -5.88
CA CYS A 871 -31.13 6.11 -6.73
C CYS A 871 -31.02 6.99 -7.98
N LEU A 872 -30.61 8.26 -7.85
CA LEU A 872 -30.38 9.16 -8.98
C LEU A 872 -29.30 8.61 -9.92
N ILE A 873 -28.16 8.17 -9.39
CA ILE A 873 -27.10 7.49 -10.17
C ILE A 873 -27.68 6.30 -10.93
N THR A 874 -28.50 5.49 -10.25
CA THR A 874 -29.11 4.28 -10.84
C THR A 874 -29.99 4.60 -12.04
N VAL A 875 -30.94 5.50 -11.85
CA VAL A 875 -31.85 5.91 -12.92
C VAL A 875 -31.10 6.58 -14.07
N THR A 876 -30.06 7.35 -13.76
CA THR A 876 -29.28 8.07 -14.78
C THR A 876 -28.46 7.14 -15.66
N TRP A 877 -27.77 6.14 -15.10
CA TRP A 877 -27.05 5.16 -15.93
C TRP A 877 -28.01 4.24 -16.68
N MET A 878 -29.13 3.83 -16.08
CA MET A 878 -30.14 3.01 -16.77
C MET A 878 -30.70 3.76 -17.99
N SER A 879 -31.13 5.02 -17.82
CA SER A 879 -31.64 5.83 -18.94
C SER A 879 -30.58 6.10 -20.01
N SER A 880 -29.34 6.32 -19.59
CA SER A 880 -28.20 6.54 -20.49
C SER A 880 -27.86 5.31 -21.35
N SER A 881 -27.93 4.12 -20.77
CA SER A 881 -27.64 2.85 -21.47
C SER A 881 -28.76 2.43 -22.42
N LEU A 882 -30.01 2.82 -22.13
CA LEU A 882 -31.19 2.43 -22.91
C LEU A 882 -31.58 3.44 -23.99
N SER A 883 -31.28 4.74 -23.80
CA SER A 883 -31.61 5.79 -24.77
C SER A 883 -31.13 5.53 -26.21
N PRO A 884 -29.95 4.93 -26.48
CA PRO A 884 -29.49 4.66 -27.85
C PRO A 884 -30.20 3.50 -28.56
N LEU A 885 -31.00 2.70 -27.84
CA LEU A 885 -31.61 1.49 -28.39
C LEU A 885 -32.91 1.82 -29.13
N HIS A 886 -32.84 1.76 -30.45
CA HIS A 886 -34.01 1.82 -31.32
C HIS A 886 -34.84 0.55 -31.11
N GLY A 887 -36.08 0.66 -30.63
CA GLY A 887 -37.00 -0.45 -30.41
C GLY A 887 -37.29 -0.84 -28.95
N CYS A 888 -36.66 -0.20 -27.96
CA CYS A 888 -36.98 -0.42 -26.54
C CYS A 888 -38.20 0.43 -26.10
N ASN A 889 -39.31 0.32 -26.83
CA ASN A 889 -40.42 1.29 -26.82
C ASN A 889 -41.23 1.35 -25.51
N THR A 890 -40.95 0.47 -24.53
CA THR A 890 -41.74 0.37 -23.29
C THR A 890 -41.09 1.05 -22.09
N PHE A 891 -39.77 1.26 -22.09
CA PHE A 891 -39.08 1.80 -20.92
C PHE A 891 -39.32 3.30 -20.74
N GLN A 892 -39.03 4.11 -21.76
CA GLN A 892 -39.07 5.58 -21.64
C GLN A 892 -40.46 6.07 -21.20
N PRO A 893 -41.59 5.59 -21.77
CA PRO A 893 -42.92 6.03 -21.33
C PRO A 893 -43.23 5.64 -19.89
N LEU A 894 -42.85 4.42 -19.46
CA LEU A 894 -43.06 3.93 -18.10
C LEU A 894 -42.19 4.73 -17.10
N ALA A 895 -40.90 4.85 -17.36
CA ALA A 895 -39.96 5.62 -16.55
C ALA A 895 -40.38 7.09 -16.45
N CYS A 896 -40.81 7.70 -17.56
CA CYS A 896 -41.35 9.06 -17.55
C CYS A 896 -42.58 9.19 -16.65
N SER A 897 -43.52 8.23 -16.69
CA SER A 897 -44.73 8.30 -15.85
C SER A 897 -44.45 8.19 -14.34
N VAL A 898 -43.39 7.49 -13.95
CA VAL A 898 -43.07 7.21 -12.54
C VAL A 898 -42.05 8.18 -11.95
N LEU A 899 -41.04 8.57 -12.75
CA LEU A 899 -39.87 9.30 -12.28
C LEU A 899 -39.92 10.80 -12.59
N ALA A 900 -40.61 11.23 -13.66
CA ALA A 900 -40.58 12.63 -14.08
C ALA A 900 -40.97 13.63 -12.97
N PRO A 901 -42.01 13.39 -12.14
CA PRO A 901 -42.35 14.32 -11.06
C PRO A 901 -41.19 14.54 -10.08
N ARG A 902 -40.52 13.46 -9.67
CA ARG A 902 -39.42 13.51 -8.71
C ARG A 902 -38.15 14.09 -9.32
N LEU A 903 -37.85 13.76 -10.58
CA LEU A 903 -36.72 14.34 -11.29
C LEU A 903 -36.88 15.86 -11.48
N LEU A 904 -38.09 16.34 -11.75
CA LEU A 904 -38.38 17.78 -11.85
C LEU A 904 -38.25 18.49 -10.49
N GLU A 905 -38.63 17.84 -9.39
CA GLU A 905 -38.38 18.32 -8.03
C GLU A 905 -36.88 18.37 -7.71
N SER A 906 -36.10 17.37 -8.15
CA SER A 906 -34.64 17.32 -7.97
C SER A 906 -33.87 18.41 -8.73
N LEU A 907 -34.51 19.14 -9.66
CA LEU A 907 -33.89 20.27 -10.35
C LEU A 907 -33.89 21.56 -9.51
N SER A 908 -34.60 21.59 -8.36
CA SER A 908 -34.70 22.79 -7.53
C SER A 908 -33.32 23.32 -7.12
N TYR A 909 -33.20 24.64 -7.03
CA TYR A 909 -31.93 25.31 -6.73
C TYR A 909 -31.35 24.90 -5.36
N ASP A 910 -32.23 24.53 -4.44
CA ASP A 910 -31.98 24.07 -3.08
C ASP A 910 -31.38 22.65 -2.98
N ARG A 911 -31.28 21.92 -4.09
CA ARG A 911 -30.62 20.60 -4.15
C ARG A 911 -29.13 20.72 -4.47
N VAL A 912 -28.39 19.67 -4.12
CA VAL A 912 -26.96 19.53 -4.41
C VAL A 912 -26.74 19.57 -5.92
N LEU A 913 -25.71 20.27 -6.40
CA LEU A 913 -25.47 20.50 -7.83
C LEU A 913 -25.42 19.19 -8.62
N GLU A 914 -24.70 18.20 -8.10
CA GLU A 914 -24.54 16.88 -8.69
C GLU A 914 -25.88 16.16 -8.86
N GLU A 915 -26.79 16.26 -7.89
CA GLU A 915 -28.14 15.70 -7.97
C GLU A 915 -28.96 16.37 -9.08
N ARG A 916 -28.88 17.71 -9.18
CA ARG A 916 -29.55 18.50 -10.24
C ARG A 916 -29.03 18.09 -11.62
N VAL A 917 -27.72 17.90 -11.75
CA VAL A 917 -27.08 17.47 -13.01
C VAL A 917 -27.54 16.08 -13.42
N LEU A 918 -27.52 15.10 -12.50
CA LEU A 918 -27.99 13.73 -12.75
C LEU A 918 -29.48 13.71 -13.16
N ALA A 919 -30.31 14.52 -12.48
CA ALA A 919 -31.72 14.66 -12.82
C ALA A 919 -31.92 15.24 -14.23
N SER A 920 -31.17 16.28 -14.60
CA SER A 920 -31.24 16.88 -15.94
C SER A 920 -30.80 15.91 -17.04
N LEU A 921 -29.72 15.15 -16.82
CA LEU A 921 -29.26 14.13 -17.77
C LEU A 921 -30.31 13.02 -17.96
N THR A 922 -30.95 12.58 -16.86
CA THR A 922 -32.02 11.58 -16.93
C THR A 922 -33.23 12.10 -17.70
N LEU A 923 -33.71 13.31 -17.39
CA LEU A 923 -34.85 13.92 -18.08
C LEU A 923 -34.57 14.08 -19.57
N LEU A 924 -33.36 14.50 -19.95
CA LEU A 924 -32.97 14.62 -21.36
C LEU A 924 -33.06 13.27 -22.08
N ASN A 925 -32.59 12.18 -21.45
CA ASN A 925 -32.68 10.84 -22.02
C ASN A 925 -34.13 10.37 -22.19
N LEU A 926 -35.05 10.78 -21.29
CA LEU A 926 -36.48 10.44 -21.36
C LEU A 926 -37.19 11.23 -22.47
N VAL A 927 -36.95 12.54 -22.57
CA VAL A 927 -37.58 13.47 -23.54
C VAL A 927 -37.25 13.14 -24.99
N ARG A 928 -36.17 12.39 -25.25
CA ARG A 928 -35.87 11.86 -26.60
C ARG A 928 -37.00 10.99 -27.17
N HIS A 929 -37.88 10.45 -26.33
CA HIS A 929 -39.08 9.74 -26.75
C HIS A 929 -40.28 10.70 -26.88
N PRO A 930 -41.04 10.68 -27.99
CA PRO A 930 -42.10 11.65 -28.26
C PRO A 930 -43.19 11.68 -27.17
N GLU A 931 -43.66 10.52 -26.70
CA GLU A 931 -44.67 10.46 -25.62
C GLU A 931 -44.20 11.07 -24.29
N CYS A 932 -42.89 11.08 -24.03
CA CYS A 932 -42.33 11.65 -22.81
C CYS A 932 -42.20 13.16 -22.93
N LEU A 933 -41.87 13.65 -24.12
CA LEU A 933 -41.80 15.07 -24.45
C LEU A 933 -43.16 15.73 -24.18
N GLU A 934 -44.25 15.17 -24.69
CA GLU A 934 -45.61 15.69 -24.47
C GLU A 934 -46.05 15.64 -23.00
N LYS A 935 -45.54 14.70 -22.20
CA LYS A 935 -45.89 14.57 -20.77
C LYS A 935 -45.11 15.52 -19.87
N ILE A 936 -43.87 15.85 -20.23
CA ILE A 936 -42.97 16.69 -19.42
C ILE A 936 -43.22 18.17 -19.71
N PHE A 937 -43.53 18.53 -20.95
CA PHE A 937 -43.78 19.92 -21.34
C PHE A 937 -45.27 20.28 -21.36
N PRO A 938 -45.65 21.52 -20.99
CA PRO A 938 -44.79 22.65 -20.62
C PRO A 938 -44.27 22.58 -19.17
N LEU A 939 -43.05 23.05 -18.95
CA LEU A 939 -42.45 23.13 -17.61
C LEU A 939 -43.01 24.29 -16.79
N LYS A 940 -43.05 24.12 -15.47
CA LYS A 940 -43.36 25.22 -14.52
C LYS A 940 -42.27 26.29 -14.59
N LYS A 941 -42.66 27.56 -14.44
CA LYS A 941 -41.74 28.72 -14.49
C LYS A 941 -40.51 28.57 -13.57
N GLN A 942 -40.72 28.12 -12.33
CA GLN A 942 -39.65 27.88 -11.35
C GLN A 942 -38.64 26.82 -11.81
N THR A 943 -39.11 25.78 -12.49
CA THR A 943 -38.24 24.72 -13.04
C THR A 943 -37.44 25.24 -14.23
N VAL A 944 -38.03 26.10 -15.06
CA VAL A 944 -37.33 26.77 -16.17
C VAL A 944 -36.22 27.69 -15.63
N GLU A 945 -36.50 28.49 -14.61
CA GLU A 945 -35.50 29.35 -13.95
C GLU A 945 -34.34 28.50 -13.35
N SER A 946 -34.68 27.38 -12.70
CA SER A 946 -33.67 26.47 -12.13
C SER A 946 -32.83 25.76 -13.20
N LEU A 947 -33.40 25.49 -14.38
CA LEU A 947 -32.68 24.95 -15.54
C LEU A 947 -31.80 26.00 -16.22
N GLN A 948 -32.21 27.27 -16.25
CA GLN A 948 -31.39 28.37 -16.80
C GLN A 948 -30.10 28.55 -16.02
N ASP A 949 -30.17 28.49 -14.68
CA ASP A 949 -29.02 28.46 -13.79
C ASP A 949 -28.10 27.24 -14.10
N LEU A 950 -28.69 26.05 -14.19
CA LEU A 950 -27.94 24.81 -14.48
C LEU A 950 -27.32 24.77 -15.88
N ALA A 951 -27.90 25.51 -16.83
CA ALA A 951 -27.43 25.61 -18.20
C ALA A 951 -26.11 26.38 -18.32
N GLU A 952 -25.69 27.15 -17.31
CA GLU A 952 -24.37 27.77 -17.32
C GLU A 952 -23.24 26.73 -17.21
N VAL A 953 -23.50 25.63 -16.49
CA VAL A 953 -22.50 24.62 -16.10
C VAL A 953 -22.64 23.29 -16.83
N THR A 954 -23.80 22.97 -17.42
CA THR A 954 -24.02 21.70 -18.13
C THR A 954 -24.69 21.86 -19.48
N TRP A 955 -24.32 21.00 -20.44
CA TRP A 955 -24.94 21.00 -21.77
C TRP A 955 -26.33 20.35 -21.76
N THR A 956 -26.59 19.43 -20.81
CA THR A 956 -27.87 18.73 -20.68
C THR A 956 -29.02 19.69 -20.38
N ALA A 957 -28.78 20.66 -19.50
CA ALA A 957 -29.77 21.69 -19.17
C ALA A 957 -30.04 22.63 -20.36
N LYS A 958 -29.01 22.98 -21.16
CA LYS A 958 -29.19 23.77 -22.39
C LYS A 958 -30.10 23.06 -23.39
N GLU A 959 -29.89 21.77 -23.61
CA GLU A 959 -30.70 20.96 -24.52
C GLU A 959 -32.16 20.80 -24.02
N LEU A 960 -32.37 20.65 -22.72
CA LEU A 960 -33.72 20.62 -22.15
C LEU A 960 -34.46 21.95 -22.32
N LEU A 961 -33.78 23.08 -22.13
CA LEU A 961 -34.36 24.41 -22.39
C LEU A 961 -34.68 24.60 -23.87
N PHE A 962 -33.83 24.10 -24.77
CA PHE A 962 -34.10 24.12 -26.20
C PHE A 962 -35.34 23.27 -26.56
N ALA A 963 -35.49 22.09 -25.94
CA ALA A 963 -36.67 21.25 -26.09
C ALA A 963 -37.95 21.90 -25.55
N CYS A 964 -37.88 22.77 -24.52
CA CYS A 964 -39.03 23.56 -24.05
C CYS A 964 -39.54 24.57 -25.08
N CYS A 965 -38.66 25.03 -25.98
CA CYS A 965 -38.95 26.10 -26.94
C CYS A 965 -39.47 25.57 -28.29
N ARG A 966 -39.43 24.25 -28.48
CA ARG A 966 -40.04 23.53 -29.61
C ARG A 966 -41.47 23.16 -29.26
#